data_AF-Q4DUP3-F1
#
_entry.id   AF-Q4DUP3-F1
#
_cell.length_a   1.000
_cell.length_b   1.000
_cell.length_c   1.000
_cell.angle_alpha   90.00
_cell.angle_beta   90.00
_cell.angle_gamma   90.00
#
_symmetry.space_group_name_H-M   'P 1'
#
loop_
_entity.id
_entity.type
_entity.pdbx_description
1 polymer ?
#
loop_
_entity_poly.entity_id
_entity_poly.type
_entity_poly.pdbx_seq_one_letter_code
_entity_poly.pdbx_strand_id
1 'polypeptide(L)'
;MLSRVAAVKAPRTHNRRRVTGSRGRRREGRESEPQRPDMSRHLFCTAVLLIVVMICCGCGAAHAEQAGATVDPFTGTTPISFANWKGFNEARRKITSLRAPGLVKVGEDVFAVAEAQCGEEKGAGRRAGIVSKHLNISDDPMDILTSDISLFCMQIGDTAANNFGTTEVLRPTTLVFGSSVYMLLGNQSRTKPQFQGENERGLLLVKGTVANEGGNNKKLLWNEAHLVKPEPRGDSYSLTELTGGGGSGAVMRDGTLVFPMQAKGNDGQSVLLSMSFTPSKNKWEFSSEATGKGCRDPSIVEWGENEGDERPFMMAQCAGGYYDVYKSTSHGVSWYDLGEPINRVWGNSRDRAGDGVKSGFTTAIIEEKEVMLITAPVYPKEENEGVKGRLHLWVTDNARVHDVGPISREDDDSAASSLVKSKDELVLLYEKRNADRAYSLVAMRLTEQLKRIKEVVKTWKEMDNALKVPTEGLVGFLSSTLDGTAWKDEYLGVNATVRGGVTSTESGVTLKGSEAKWPVGDMGQTVPYYFTNNKFTLSATVSIHEVPKEGSIPLIGARLNDKDSTVLFQLSYTSERNWNFTLHKKDFLVKPSGDVGNWETNTAIRVTVQKDNDDEWFVYANGRKIYETDEEEMAQDSNADQFGPHRISHFFFGAGNKEDEGSSPVTVADVLLYNRILYDDDLGNLNARTVPIRHPAAEELHTAVKVTTTGEEKQTATQLTTSLADVEEAPIAQPTNSQSVRVLAGSESSAENVTDELSPHTAAKSDTSVPETNHSASDGSMGPEDRLALITDAKLILHDLRGDSTARVRVSCVLLLLLGLCALVAVL
;
A
#
# COMPACT_ATOMS: atom_id res chain seq x y z
N MET A 1 -43.22 5.64 -33.96
CA MET A 1 -43.08 5.69 -35.42
C MET A 1 -42.03 4.65 -35.83
N LEU A 2 -42.36 3.75 -36.76
CA LEU A 2 -41.43 2.76 -37.32
C LEU A 2 -40.55 3.40 -38.41
N SER A 3 -39.25 3.10 -38.40
CA SER A 3 -38.31 3.19 -39.54
C SER A 3 -37.06 2.36 -39.17
N ARG A 4 -36.94 1.08 -39.56
CA ARG A 4 -36.53 0.49 -40.86
C ARG A 4 -35.07 0.76 -41.28
N VAL A 5 -34.49 -0.33 -41.81
CA VAL A 5 -33.32 -0.46 -42.72
C VAL A 5 -31.97 -0.67 -42.00
N ALA A 6 -31.17 -1.71 -42.27
CA ALA A 6 -31.32 -2.94 -43.05
C ALA A 6 -30.26 -3.96 -42.63
N ALA A 7 -30.64 -5.23 -42.66
CA ALA A 7 -29.75 -6.37 -42.57
C ALA A 7 -28.95 -6.53 -43.88
N VAL A 8 -27.63 -6.70 -43.78
CA VAL A 8 -26.78 -7.21 -44.86
C VAL A 8 -26.31 -8.61 -44.48
N LYS A 9 -26.54 -9.54 -45.41
CA LYS A 9 -26.48 -10.99 -45.26
C LYS A 9 -25.06 -11.52 -45.11
N ALA A 10 -24.93 -12.48 -44.20
CA ALA A 10 -23.83 -13.44 -44.10
C ALA A 10 -23.70 -14.31 -45.38
N PRO A 11 -22.46 -14.65 -45.80
CA PRO A 11 -22.21 -15.71 -46.75
C PRO A 11 -22.06 -17.06 -46.02
N ARG A 12 -23.03 -17.95 -46.24
CA ARG A 12 -22.91 -19.38 -45.99
C ARG A 12 -22.35 -20.05 -47.25
N THR A 13 -21.17 -20.65 -47.15
CA THR A 13 -20.74 -21.71 -48.06
C THR A 13 -20.24 -22.90 -47.24
N HIS A 14 -21.13 -23.87 -47.06
CA HIS A 14 -20.76 -25.24 -46.75
C HIS A 14 -19.97 -25.84 -47.90
N ASN A 15 -18.76 -26.35 -47.63
CA ASN A 15 -18.18 -27.41 -48.44
C ASN A 15 -17.75 -28.56 -47.51
N ARG A 16 -18.49 -29.66 -47.66
CA ARG A 16 -18.26 -30.97 -47.03
C ARG A 16 -17.25 -31.78 -47.87
N ARG A 17 -16.64 -32.76 -47.20
CA ARG A 17 -15.89 -33.93 -47.73
C ARG A 17 -14.43 -33.60 -48.10
N ARG A 18 -13.42 -34.42 -47.79
CA ARG A 18 -13.42 -35.88 -47.60
C ARG A 18 -12.16 -36.30 -46.82
N VAL A 19 -12.33 -37.28 -45.95
CA VAL A 19 -11.28 -38.05 -45.28
C VAL A 19 -10.42 -38.81 -46.29
N THR A 20 -9.11 -38.65 -46.19
CA THR A 20 -8.05 -39.55 -46.68
C THR A 20 -7.10 -39.70 -45.49
N GLY A 21 -6.88 -40.87 -44.88
CA GLY A 21 -6.69 -42.17 -45.48
C GLY A 21 -5.21 -42.56 -45.31
N SER A 22 -4.92 -43.17 -44.17
CA SER A 22 -3.65 -43.78 -43.75
C SER A 22 -2.92 -44.59 -44.83
N ARG A 23 -1.60 -44.33 -44.99
CA ARG A 23 -0.51 -45.27 -45.32
C ARG A 23 0.77 -44.64 -44.74
N GLY A 24 1.52 -45.18 -43.80
CA GLY A 24 1.97 -46.57 -43.71
C GLY A 24 3.21 -46.76 -44.59
N ARG A 25 4.40 -46.28 -44.16
CA ARG A 25 5.67 -46.78 -44.70
C ARG A 25 6.84 -46.63 -43.72
N ARG A 26 7.29 -47.79 -43.22
CA ARG A 26 8.62 -48.07 -42.66
C ARG A 26 9.72 -47.84 -43.70
N ARG A 27 10.87 -47.33 -43.24
CA ARG A 27 12.27 -47.66 -43.62
C ARG A 27 13.17 -46.87 -42.65
N GLU A 28 13.75 -47.49 -41.63
CA GLU A 28 15.09 -48.12 -41.66
C GLU A 28 16.14 -47.28 -42.40
N GLY A 29 17.06 -46.73 -41.61
CA GLY A 29 18.22 -45.96 -42.02
C GLY A 29 19.07 -45.64 -40.78
N ARG A 30 19.78 -46.65 -40.28
CA ARG A 30 20.99 -46.47 -39.47
C ARG A 30 22.02 -45.79 -40.37
N GLU A 31 22.65 -44.71 -39.93
CA GLU A 31 24.08 -44.49 -40.12
C GLU A 31 24.59 -43.28 -39.31
N SER A 32 25.57 -43.61 -38.45
CA SER A 32 26.70 -42.81 -37.98
C SER A 32 26.45 -41.44 -37.35
N GLU A 33 26.41 -41.46 -36.02
CA GLU A 33 26.74 -40.35 -35.12
C GLU A 33 28.16 -39.80 -35.45
N PRO A 34 28.33 -38.49 -35.71
CA PRO A 34 29.63 -37.90 -35.92
C PRO A 34 30.45 -37.90 -34.63
N GLN A 35 31.69 -38.37 -34.73
CA GLN A 35 32.69 -38.40 -33.69
C GLN A 35 32.92 -36.98 -33.12
N ARG A 36 32.67 -36.78 -31.81
CA ARG A 36 32.99 -35.53 -31.11
C ARG A 36 34.48 -35.22 -31.28
N PRO A 37 34.87 -34.01 -31.71
CA PRO A 37 36.26 -33.59 -31.66
C PRO A 37 36.71 -33.52 -30.20
N ASP A 38 37.86 -34.12 -29.91
CA ASP A 38 38.61 -33.95 -28.68
C ASP A 38 38.92 -32.45 -28.50
N MET A 39 38.08 -31.74 -27.76
CA MET A 39 38.43 -30.39 -27.31
C MET A 39 39.40 -30.53 -26.14
N SER A 40 40.65 -30.27 -26.46
CA SER A 40 41.74 -30.03 -25.54
C SER A 40 41.26 -29.19 -24.35
N ARG A 41 41.64 -29.65 -23.15
CA ARG A 41 41.55 -28.92 -21.89
C ARG A 41 42.28 -27.58 -22.04
N HIS A 42 41.60 -26.58 -22.58
CA HIS A 42 42.02 -25.21 -22.41
C HIS A 42 41.89 -24.95 -20.92
N LEU A 43 43.06 -24.92 -20.26
CA LEU A 43 43.26 -24.16 -19.04
C LEU A 43 42.58 -22.82 -19.27
N PHE A 44 41.37 -22.64 -18.75
CA PHE A 44 40.74 -21.34 -18.71
C PHE A 44 41.67 -20.49 -17.85
N CYS A 45 42.46 -19.68 -18.55
CA CYS A 45 43.36 -18.72 -17.99
C CYS A 45 42.59 -17.94 -16.92
N THR A 46 43.05 -18.08 -15.69
CA THR A 46 42.68 -17.31 -14.50
C THR A 46 42.68 -15.79 -14.73
N ALA A 47 43.19 -15.31 -15.87
CA ALA A 47 43.10 -13.95 -16.34
C ALA A 47 41.67 -13.47 -16.65
N VAL A 48 40.77 -14.28 -17.23
CA VAL A 48 39.41 -13.79 -17.56
C VAL A 48 38.53 -13.68 -16.32
N LEU A 49 38.70 -14.59 -15.36
CA LEU A 49 38.01 -14.50 -14.07
C LEU A 49 38.55 -13.34 -13.22
N LEU A 50 39.84 -13.00 -13.35
CA LEU A 50 40.37 -11.76 -12.77
C LEU A 50 39.85 -10.50 -13.45
N ILE A 51 39.52 -10.50 -14.75
CA ILE A 51 38.91 -9.31 -15.38
C ILE A 51 37.47 -9.12 -14.91
N VAL A 52 36.68 -10.19 -14.71
CA VAL A 52 35.33 -10.05 -14.16
C VAL A 52 35.37 -9.65 -12.68
N VAL A 53 36.30 -10.18 -11.89
CA VAL A 53 36.47 -9.76 -10.49
C VAL A 53 37.09 -8.36 -10.37
N MET A 54 37.93 -7.92 -11.31
CA MET A 54 38.48 -6.56 -11.32
C MET A 54 37.49 -5.52 -11.88
N ILE A 55 36.57 -5.91 -12.76
CA ILE A 55 35.46 -5.05 -13.19
C ILE A 55 34.37 -4.99 -12.11
N CYS A 56 34.22 -6.03 -11.28
CA CYS A 56 33.25 -6.03 -10.17
C CYS A 56 33.80 -5.54 -8.81
N CYS A 57 35.11 -5.31 -8.66
CA CYS A 57 35.71 -4.77 -7.42
C CYS A 57 36.53 -3.49 -7.63
N GLY A 58 36.33 -2.81 -8.76
CA GLY A 58 37.08 -1.62 -9.17
C GLY A 58 36.22 -0.40 -9.48
N CYS A 59 35.01 -0.32 -8.91
CA CYS A 59 34.26 0.93 -8.77
C CYS A 59 33.76 0.96 -7.33
N GLY A 60 34.69 1.13 -6.39
CA GLY A 60 34.35 2.02 -5.30
C GLY A 60 33.88 3.29 -5.99
N ALA A 61 32.57 3.52 -6.00
CA ALA A 61 32.06 4.83 -6.30
C ALA A 61 32.84 5.72 -5.34
N ALA A 62 33.87 6.38 -5.86
CA ALA A 62 34.16 7.70 -5.40
C ALA A 62 32.76 8.31 -5.31
N HIS A 63 32.37 8.70 -4.11
CA HIS A 63 31.51 9.84 -4.02
C HIS A 63 32.18 10.85 -4.97
N ALA A 64 31.70 10.89 -6.21
CA ALA A 64 31.33 12.15 -6.75
C ALA A 64 30.45 12.72 -5.64
N GLU A 65 31.10 13.41 -4.69
CA GLU A 65 30.79 14.80 -4.48
C GLU A 65 30.68 15.37 -5.90
N GLN A 66 29.53 15.11 -6.51
CA GLN A 66 28.97 16.00 -7.49
C GLN A 66 29.11 17.31 -6.74
N ALA A 67 30.01 18.16 -7.25
CA ALA A 67 30.21 19.51 -6.78
C ALA A 67 28.87 20.20 -7.00
N GLY A 68 27.93 19.89 -6.12
CA GLY A 68 26.52 20.08 -6.30
C GLY A 68 26.35 21.55 -6.13
N ALA A 69 25.97 22.22 -7.22
CA ALA A 69 25.40 23.54 -7.11
C ALA A 69 24.48 23.53 -5.88
N THR A 70 24.75 24.41 -4.91
CA THR A 70 23.99 24.47 -3.67
C THR A 70 22.52 24.52 -4.03
N VAL A 71 21.81 23.42 -3.84
CA VAL A 71 20.40 23.32 -4.17
C VAL A 71 19.67 24.22 -3.21
N ASP A 72 19.07 25.28 -3.73
CA ASP A 72 18.24 26.19 -2.96
C ASP A 72 16.76 25.92 -3.24
N PRO A 73 16.02 25.29 -2.31
CA PRO A 73 14.58 25.05 -2.46
C PRO A 73 13.74 26.32 -2.59
N PHE A 74 14.31 27.50 -2.33
CA PHE A 74 13.65 28.78 -2.59
C PHE A 74 13.82 29.29 -4.03
N THR A 75 14.55 28.58 -4.88
CA THR A 75 14.69 28.96 -6.29
C THR A 75 13.32 29.01 -6.98
N GLY A 76 13.02 30.13 -7.63
CA GLY A 76 11.73 30.37 -8.29
C GLY A 76 10.57 30.73 -7.34
N THR A 77 10.82 30.86 -6.04
CA THR A 77 9.82 31.25 -5.04
C THR A 77 9.90 32.75 -4.72
N THR A 78 8.87 33.30 -4.08
CA THR A 78 8.82 34.74 -3.75
C THR A 78 9.08 34.96 -2.27
N PRO A 79 10.14 35.69 -1.88
CA PRO A 79 10.45 35.94 -0.47
C PRO A 79 9.33 36.75 0.20
N ILE A 80 8.95 36.32 1.40
CA ILE A 80 8.01 37.05 2.27
C ILE A 80 8.80 37.62 3.45
N SER A 81 8.48 38.86 3.83
CA SER A 81 9.10 39.48 4.99
C SER A 81 8.85 38.65 6.25
N PHE A 82 9.93 38.16 6.86
CA PHE A 82 9.88 37.42 8.11
C PHE A 82 9.48 38.29 9.31
N ALA A 83 9.46 39.63 9.18
CA ALA A 83 8.99 40.56 10.22
C ALA A 83 7.52 40.32 10.63
N ASN A 84 6.77 39.58 9.82
CA ASN A 84 5.42 39.16 10.14
C ASN A 84 5.39 38.00 11.14
N TRP A 85 6.45 37.21 11.25
CA TRP A 85 6.53 36.12 12.21
C TRP A 85 6.85 36.65 13.59
N LYS A 86 5.97 36.37 14.56
CA LYS A 86 6.14 36.78 15.95
C LYS A 86 6.25 35.57 16.85
N GLY A 87 7.20 35.62 17.77
CA GLY A 87 7.22 34.73 18.93
C GLY A 87 5.93 34.89 19.73
N PHE A 88 5.41 33.79 20.20
CA PHE A 88 4.23 33.77 21.05
C PHE A 88 4.50 34.47 22.38
N ASN A 89 3.63 35.40 22.78
CA ASN A 89 3.72 36.09 24.06
C ASN A 89 2.69 35.50 25.04
N GLU A 90 3.18 34.71 25.99
CA GLU A 90 2.36 34.03 27.02
C GLU A 90 1.60 34.99 27.93
N ALA A 91 2.04 36.25 28.07
CA ALA A 91 1.42 37.20 29.00
C ALA A 91 -0.05 37.53 28.70
N ARG A 92 -0.55 37.23 27.49
CA ARG A 92 -1.95 37.51 27.07
C ARG A 92 -2.68 36.32 26.45
N ARG A 93 -1.97 35.25 26.12
CA ARG A 93 -2.48 34.15 25.28
C ARG A 93 -1.99 32.81 25.82
N LYS A 94 -2.75 31.75 25.55
CA LYS A 94 -2.39 30.37 25.88
C LYS A 94 -2.52 29.49 24.64
N ILE A 95 -1.67 28.47 24.55
CA ILE A 95 -1.86 27.39 23.60
C ILE A 95 -3.00 26.52 24.15
N THR A 96 -3.98 26.20 23.31
CA THR A 96 -5.18 25.46 23.71
C THR A 96 -5.25 24.07 23.08
N SER A 97 -4.47 23.78 22.03
CA SER A 97 -4.42 22.46 21.40
C SER A 97 -3.18 22.32 20.53
N LEU A 98 -2.64 21.10 20.43
CA LEU A 98 -1.54 20.71 19.55
C LEU A 98 -2.00 19.63 18.56
N ARG A 99 -1.75 19.81 17.26
CA ARG A 99 -2.24 18.92 16.18
C ARG A 99 -1.20 18.69 15.09
N ALA A 100 -1.45 17.71 14.22
CA ALA A 100 -0.62 17.35 13.06
C ALA A 100 0.86 17.16 13.44
N PRO A 101 1.19 16.24 14.36
CA PRO A 101 2.55 16.05 14.84
C PRO A 101 3.49 15.59 13.72
N GLY A 102 4.69 16.15 13.73
CA GLY A 102 5.82 15.74 12.91
C GLY A 102 7.08 15.64 13.77
N LEU A 103 7.95 14.69 13.40
CA LEU A 103 9.27 14.53 14.00
C LEU A 103 10.34 14.90 12.99
N VAL A 104 11.31 15.69 13.44
CA VAL A 104 12.41 16.19 12.62
C VAL A 104 13.73 15.84 13.28
N LYS A 105 14.61 15.14 12.57
CA LYS A 105 15.96 14.82 13.03
C LYS A 105 16.99 15.69 12.31
N VAL A 106 17.74 16.51 13.04
CA VAL A 106 18.84 17.33 12.50
C VAL A 106 20.14 16.97 13.22
N GLY A 107 21.04 16.28 12.53
CA GLY A 107 22.21 15.68 13.19
C GLY A 107 21.77 14.65 14.23
N GLU A 108 22.19 14.81 15.48
CA GLU A 108 21.78 13.94 16.60
C GLU A 108 20.52 14.45 17.32
N ASP A 109 20.03 15.64 17.00
CA ASP A 109 18.90 16.26 17.68
C ASP A 109 17.56 15.88 17.04
N VAL A 110 16.58 15.59 17.89
CA VAL A 110 15.19 15.32 17.48
C VAL A 110 14.28 16.43 17.99
N PHE A 111 13.43 16.95 17.11
CA PHE A 111 12.45 17.98 17.42
C PHE A 111 11.04 17.48 17.11
N ALA A 112 10.10 17.77 18.00
CA ALA A 112 8.68 17.75 17.70
C ALA A 112 8.29 19.06 17.02
N VAL A 113 7.52 18.98 15.94
CA VAL A 113 6.87 20.12 15.27
C VAL A 113 5.38 19.83 15.18
N ALA A 114 4.53 20.81 15.51
CA ALA A 114 3.09 20.63 15.47
C ALA A 114 2.36 21.96 15.23
N GLU A 115 1.14 21.86 14.71
CA GLU A 115 0.17 22.95 14.70
C GLU A 115 -0.29 23.25 16.12
N ALA A 116 -0.34 24.53 16.48
CA ALA A 116 -0.84 25.01 17.75
C ALA A 116 -2.06 25.90 17.53
N GLN A 117 -3.12 25.66 18.29
CA GLN A 117 -4.21 26.63 18.43
C GLN A 117 -3.87 27.57 19.58
N CYS A 118 -3.77 28.86 19.28
CA CYS A 118 -3.43 29.91 20.24
C CYS A 118 -4.65 30.78 20.48
N GLY A 119 -5.16 30.81 21.71
CA GLY A 119 -6.33 31.60 22.10
C GLY A 119 -5.99 32.70 23.11
N GLU A 120 -6.79 33.76 23.11
CA GLU A 120 -6.86 34.68 24.25
C GLU A 120 -7.59 34.02 25.43
N GLU A 121 -7.19 34.36 26.65
CA GLU A 121 -7.74 33.76 27.88
C GLU A 121 -9.27 33.92 28.01
N LYS A 122 -9.84 34.94 27.36
CA LYS A 122 -11.29 35.24 27.33
C LYS A 122 -12.01 34.79 26.05
N GLY A 123 -11.40 33.95 25.22
CA GLY A 123 -12.08 33.20 24.15
C GLY A 123 -12.39 33.94 22.85
N ALA A 124 -12.09 35.24 22.72
CA ALA A 124 -12.56 36.05 21.59
C ALA A 124 -11.75 35.93 20.27
N GLY A 125 -10.65 35.16 20.23
CA GLY A 125 -9.90 34.94 18.98
C GLY A 125 -8.94 33.77 19.08
N ARG A 126 -9.18 32.71 18.29
CA ARG A 126 -8.23 31.61 18.08
C ARG A 126 -7.42 31.90 16.83
N ARG A 127 -6.10 31.75 16.92
CA ARG A 127 -5.15 31.89 15.81
C ARG A 127 -4.30 30.65 15.72
N ALA A 128 -3.99 30.23 14.49
CA ALA A 128 -3.04 29.15 14.29
C ALA A 128 -1.61 29.62 14.60
N GLY A 129 -0.77 28.68 15.02
CA GLY A 129 0.66 28.87 15.25
C GLY A 129 1.38 27.55 15.00
N ILE A 130 2.71 27.61 14.93
CA ILE A 130 3.56 26.41 14.86
C ILE A 130 4.39 26.34 16.12
N VAL A 131 4.35 25.20 16.79
CA VAL A 131 5.24 24.91 17.91
C VAL A 131 6.39 24.03 17.48
N SER A 132 7.53 24.24 18.13
CA SER A 132 8.64 23.31 18.09
C SER A 132 9.20 23.06 19.49
N LYS A 133 9.70 21.85 19.73
CA LYS A 133 10.31 21.45 21.00
C LYS A 133 11.45 20.47 20.74
N HIS A 134 12.63 20.74 21.31
CA HIS A 134 13.71 19.77 21.36
C HIS A 134 13.36 18.63 22.31
N LEU A 135 13.55 17.39 21.86
CA LEU A 135 13.18 16.20 22.61
C LEU A 135 14.42 15.57 23.24
N ASN A 136 14.52 15.64 24.57
CA ASN A 136 15.49 14.88 25.36
C ASN A 136 14.81 13.60 25.86
N ILE A 137 14.67 12.62 24.98
CA ILE A 137 13.80 11.46 25.21
C ILE A 137 14.56 10.43 26.05
N SER A 138 14.13 10.25 27.30
CA SER A 138 14.51 9.13 28.16
C SER A 138 13.67 7.88 27.81
N ASP A 139 13.82 6.79 28.56
CA ASP A 139 12.99 5.59 28.38
C ASP A 139 11.53 5.81 28.82
N ASP A 140 11.26 6.83 29.65
CA ASP A 140 9.92 7.16 30.12
C ASP A 140 9.15 8.03 29.10
N PRO A 141 7.83 7.83 28.93
CA PRO A 141 7.00 8.70 28.11
C PRO A 141 7.02 10.16 28.59
N MET A 142 7.12 11.09 27.64
CA MET A 142 7.13 12.53 27.90
C MET A 142 5.83 13.17 27.41
N ASP A 143 5.01 13.67 28.33
CA ASP A 143 3.86 14.52 28.01
C ASP A 143 4.33 15.93 27.58
N ILE A 144 3.87 16.37 26.41
CA ILE A 144 4.07 17.73 25.90
C ILE A 144 2.74 18.45 26.02
N LEU A 145 2.58 19.14 27.15
CA LEU A 145 1.37 19.87 27.49
C LEU A 145 1.36 21.24 26.79
N THR A 146 0.17 21.79 26.57
CA THR A 146 0.01 23.12 25.99
C THR A 146 0.58 24.25 26.86
N SER A 147 0.78 24.00 28.16
CA SER A 147 1.38 24.93 29.12
C SER A 147 2.90 24.75 29.27
N ASP A 148 3.53 23.89 28.46
CA ASP A 148 4.95 23.62 28.57
C ASP A 148 5.78 24.84 28.12
N ILE A 149 6.52 25.43 29.06
CA ILE A 149 7.32 26.65 28.89
C ILE A 149 8.44 26.47 27.85
N SER A 150 8.84 25.22 27.57
CA SER A 150 9.86 24.92 26.56
C SER A 150 9.34 24.93 25.12
N LEU A 151 8.03 25.09 24.91
CA LEU A 151 7.45 25.21 23.57
C LEU A 151 7.85 26.52 22.92
N PHE A 152 8.56 26.44 21.80
CA PHE A 152 8.80 27.59 20.95
C PHE A 152 7.66 27.73 19.94
N CYS A 153 6.69 28.60 20.25
CA CYS A 153 5.55 28.88 19.38
C CYS A 153 5.80 30.13 18.53
N MET A 154 5.55 30.02 17.23
CA MET A 154 5.66 31.08 16.24
C MET A 154 4.33 31.27 15.52
N GLN A 155 3.95 32.53 15.28
CA GLN A 155 2.71 32.88 14.57
C GLN A 155 3.02 33.81 13.40
N ILE A 156 2.30 33.64 12.29
CA ILE A 156 2.30 34.60 11.18
C ILE A 156 1.40 35.78 11.59
N GLY A 157 1.87 37.00 11.43
CA GLY A 157 1.13 38.23 11.71
C GLY A 157 0.18 38.59 10.57
N ASP A 158 -0.93 39.26 10.92
CA ASP A 158 -1.86 39.84 9.95
C ASP A 158 -1.23 41.09 9.33
N THR A 159 -0.92 41.07 8.03
CA THR A 159 -0.43 42.26 7.32
C THR A 159 -1.03 42.28 5.92
N ALA A 160 -1.49 43.44 5.45
CA ALA A 160 -2.06 43.60 4.11
C ALA A 160 -1.12 43.13 2.97
N ALA A 161 0.19 43.09 3.23
CA ALA A 161 1.21 42.59 2.30
C ALA A 161 1.21 41.07 2.14
N ASN A 162 0.65 40.31 3.09
CA ASN A 162 0.56 38.86 3.03
C ASN A 162 -0.92 38.48 2.89
N ASN A 163 -1.31 37.87 1.78
CA ASN A 163 -2.64 37.26 1.68
C ASN A 163 -2.84 36.05 2.64
N PHE A 164 -1.85 35.72 3.48
CA PHE A 164 -1.91 34.82 4.63
C PHE A 164 -2.57 35.53 5.82
N GLY A 165 -3.85 35.28 6.06
CA GLY A 165 -4.60 35.83 7.19
C GLY A 165 -4.81 34.76 8.25
N THR A 166 -4.49 35.03 9.52
CA THR A 166 -4.31 34.07 10.64
C THR A 166 -5.43 33.05 10.97
N THR A 167 -6.56 33.05 10.27
CA THR A 167 -7.75 32.20 10.52
C THR A 167 -7.64 30.77 9.96
N GLU A 168 -6.43 30.20 9.95
CA GLU A 168 -6.03 29.11 9.03
C GLU A 168 -5.97 27.70 9.65
N VAL A 169 -6.00 26.69 8.77
CA VAL A 169 -5.52 25.32 9.05
C VAL A 169 -4.06 25.25 8.63
N LEU A 170 -3.13 25.12 9.58
CA LEU A 170 -1.72 24.92 9.28
C LEU A 170 -1.40 23.43 9.43
N ARG A 171 -1.06 22.73 8.34
CA ARG A 171 -0.56 21.34 8.38
C ARG A 171 0.95 21.32 8.19
N PRO A 172 1.76 21.59 9.24
CA PRO A 172 3.21 21.63 9.10
C PRO A 172 3.72 20.31 8.57
N THR A 173 4.26 20.36 7.36
CA THR A 173 4.87 19.21 6.70
C THR A 173 6.35 19.50 6.57
N THR A 174 7.19 18.77 7.30
CA THR A 174 8.61 19.07 7.47
C THR A 174 9.50 18.13 6.65
N LEU A 175 10.60 18.63 6.13
CA LEU A 175 11.68 17.82 5.56
C LEU A 175 13.03 18.37 6.01
N VAL A 176 14.05 17.53 6.06
CA VAL A 176 15.43 17.93 6.40
C VAL A 176 16.28 17.83 5.16
N PHE A 177 16.97 18.92 4.82
CA PHE A 177 17.87 18.95 3.66
C PHE A 177 19.14 19.71 4.02
N GLY A 178 20.28 19.01 3.95
CA GLY A 178 21.54 19.48 4.51
C GLY A 178 21.44 19.67 6.03
N SER A 179 21.83 20.85 6.52
CA SER A 179 21.74 21.23 7.94
C SER A 179 20.48 22.03 8.29
N SER A 180 19.55 22.18 7.34
CA SER A 180 18.35 23.00 7.48
C SER A 180 17.07 22.15 7.47
N VAL A 181 16.05 22.64 8.17
CA VAL A 181 14.70 22.09 8.13
C VAL A 181 13.86 22.97 7.24
N TYR A 182 13.15 22.37 6.29
CA TYR A 182 12.13 23.05 5.50
C TYR A 182 10.75 22.60 5.96
N MET A 183 9.80 23.53 6.01
CA MET A 183 8.43 23.27 6.44
C MET A 183 7.46 23.91 5.47
N LEU A 184 6.57 23.09 4.91
CA LEU A 184 5.47 23.53 4.08
C LEU A 184 4.23 23.80 4.94
N LEU A 185 3.59 24.95 4.70
CA LEU A 185 2.35 25.38 5.32
C LEU A 185 1.34 25.78 4.25
N GLY A 186 0.07 25.38 4.44
CA GLY A 186 -1.03 25.82 3.59
C GLY A 186 -1.82 26.95 4.25
N ASN A 187 -2.18 27.98 3.48
CA ASN A 187 -3.18 28.96 3.89
C ASN A 187 -4.58 28.50 3.47
N GLN A 188 -5.41 28.10 4.43
CA GLN A 188 -6.83 27.90 4.20
C GLN A 188 -7.68 28.59 5.27
N SER A 189 -8.38 29.65 4.89
CA SER A 189 -9.43 30.22 5.73
C SER A 189 -10.70 29.35 5.65
N ARG A 190 -11.30 29.00 6.79
CA ARG A 190 -12.63 28.33 6.81
C ARG A 190 -13.77 29.26 6.41
N THR A 191 -13.59 30.57 6.50
CA THR A 191 -14.65 31.58 6.46
C THR A 191 -14.80 32.33 5.14
N LYS A 192 -13.79 32.31 4.26
CA LYS A 192 -13.83 33.06 3.00
C LYS A 192 -13.91 32.12 1.77
N PRO A 193 -14.90 32.30 0.88
CA PRO A 193 -14.87 31.73 -0.46
C PRO A 193 -13.67 32.28 -1.25
N GLN A 194 -13.13 31.48 -2.17
CA GLN A 194 -12.02 31.86 -3.04
C GLN A 194 -12.51 32.73 -4.20
N PHE A 195 -11.84 33.85 -4.45
CA PHE A 195 -12.01 34.66 -5.66
C PHE A 195 -10.66 34.83 -6.37
N GLN A 196 -10.66 34.84 -7.70
CA GLN A 196 -9.44 35.09 -8.48
C GLN A 196 -9.00 36.54 -8.25
N GLY A 197 -7.77 36.76 -7.78
CA GLY A 197 -7.25 38.09 -7.40
C GLY A 197 -7.58 38.57 -5.98
N GLU A 198 -8.54 37.95 -5.27
CA GLU A 198 -8.89 38.29 -3.87
C GLU A 198 -8.91 37.03 -2.97
N ASN A 199 -8.12 37.03 -1.90
CA ASN A 199 -7.91 35.87 -1.01
C ASN A 199 -7.27 34.65 -1.71
N GLU A 200 -6.30 34.88 -2.61
CA GLU A 200 -5.51 33.80 -3.22
C GLU A 200 -4.85 32.93 -2.14
N ARG A 201 -5.32 31.68 -2.02
CA ARG A 201 -4.73 30.68 -1.12
C ARG A 201 -3.31 30.36 -1.61
N GLY A 202 -2.37 30.27 -0.67
CA GLY A 202 -0.95 30.09 -0.98
C GLY A 202 -0.31 28.98 -0.17
N LEU A 203 0.80 28.45 -0.70
CA LEU A 203 1.69 27.55 0.00
C LEU A 203 2.91 28.35 0.48
N LEU A 204 3.24 28.25 1.76
CA LEU A 204 4.38 28.93 2.36
C LEU A 204 5.44 27.90 2.71
N LEU A 205 6.63 28.08 2.16
CA LEU A 205 7.81 27.28 2.51
C LEU A 205 8.65 28.09 3.49
N VAL A 206 8.96 27.49 4.63
CA VAL A 206 9.70 28.10 5.74
C VAL A 206 10.97 27.31 5.97
N LYS A 207 12.10 28.00 6.15
CA LYS A 207 13.39 27.40 6.49
C LYS A 207 13.74 27.68 7.94
N GLY A 208 14.21 26.65 8.63
CA GLY A 208 14.67 26.72 10.00
C GLY A 208 16.05 26.09 10.21
N THR A 209 16.75 26.55 11.25
CA THR A 209 18.05 26.05 11.69
C THR A 209 18.05 25.81 13.18
N VAL A 210 18.84 24.82 13.62
CA VAL A 210 19.03 24.55 15.04
C VAL A 210 19.92 25.63 15.66
N ALA A 211 19.44 26.26 16.73
CA ALA A 211 20.21 27.16 17.56
C ALA A 211 20.44 26.56 18.95
N ASN A 212 21.68 26.66 19.41
CA ASN A 212 22.09 26.22 20.74
C ASN A 212 22.12 27.43 21.67
N GLU A 213 21.11 27.60 22.52
CA GLU A 213 21.08 28.67 23.54
C GLU A 213 21.79 28.28 24.86
N GLY A 214 22.48 27.13 24.88
CA GLY A 214 23.16 26.59 26.06
C GLY A 214 22.29 25.61 26.86
N GLY A 215 22.93 24.59 27.45
CA GLY A 215 22.24 23.49 28.13
C GLY A 215 21.40 22.63 27.18
N ASN A 216 20.28 22.09 27.69
CA ASN A 216 19.33 21.27 26.93
C ASN A 216 18.26 22.08 26.19
N ASN A 217 18.46 23.40 26.05
CA ASN A 217 17.48 24.33 25.46
C ASN A 217 17.78 24.62 23.99
N LYS A 218 17.94 23.57 23.18
CA LYS A 218 18.06 23.75 21.72
C LYS A 218 16.72 24.19 21.15
N LYS A 219 16.75 25.08 20.17
CA LYS A 219 15.55 25.59 19.51
C LYS A 219 15.66 25.46 18.01
N LEU A 220 14.54 25.19 17.37
CA LEU A 220 14.42 25.28 15.93
C LEU A 220 13.99 26.70 15.58
N LEU A 221 14.95 27.54 15.19
CA LEU A 221 14.68 28.92 14.78
C LEU A 221 14.27 28.93 13.32
N TRP A 222 13.06 29.44 13.05
CA TRP A 222 12.58 29.72 11.70
C TRP A 222 13.15 31.07 11.25
N ASN A 223 13.88 31.09 10.13
CA ASN A 223 14.72 32.23 9.73
C ASN A 223 14.20 32.93 8.47
N GLU A 224 13.57 32.19 7.57
CA GLU A 224 13.25 32.64 6.21
C GLU A 224 11.96 31.97 5.73
N ALA A 225 11.15 32.71 4.96
CA ALA A 225 9.87 32.22 4.44
C ALA A 225 9.62 32.74 3.02
N HIS A 226 9.13 31.86 2.15
CA HIS A 226 8.81 32.19 0.76
C HIS A 226 7.45 31.64 0.35
N LEU A 227 6.73 32.43 -0.44
CA LEU A 227 5.52 31.97 -1.13
C LEU A 227 5.93 31.05 -2.29
N VAL A 228 5.39 29.85 -2.29
CA VAL A 228 5.59 28.86 -3.35
C VAL A 228 4.34 28.81 -4.22
N LYS A 229 4.53 28.96 -5.52
CA LYS A 229 3.51 28.70 -6.55
C LYS A 229 4.02 27.57 -7.43
N PRO A 230 3.72 26.30 -7.08
CA PRO A 230 4.18 25.17 -7.89
C PRO A 230 3.52 25.23 -9.27
N GLU A 231 4.26 24.81 -10.29
CA GLU A 231 3.72 24.72 -11.64
C GLU A 231 2.63 23.64 -11.69
N PRO A 232 1.39 24.00 -12.08
CA PRO A 232 0.33 23.01 -12.28
C PRO A 232 0.67 22.11 -13.46
N ARG A 233 0.34 20.84 -13.30
CA ARG A 233 0.50 19.78 -14.28
C ARG A 233 -0.70 18.83 -14.24
N GLY A 234 -1.19 18.42 -15.41
CA GLY A 234 -2.29 17.47 -15.55
C GLY A 234 -3.50 17.77 -14.66
N ASP A 235 -3.89 16.86 -13.79
CA ASP A 235 -5.11 17.00 -12.98
C ASP A 235 -5.10 18.23 -12.07
N SER A 236 -3.91 18.67 -11.63
CA SER A 236 -3.75 19.80 -10.71
C SER A 236 -4.27 21.14 -11.25
N TYR A 237 -4.46 21.30 -12.56
CA TYR A 237 -5.11 22.49 -13.14
C TYR A 237 -6.55 22.69 -12.63
N SER A 238 -7.22 21.60 -12.24
CA SER A 238 -8.63 21.62 -11.79
C SER A 238 -8.79 21.52 -10.28
N LEU A 239 -7.70 21.31 -9.54
CA LEU A 239 -7.75 21.05 -8.11
C LEU A 239 -7.82 22.34 -7.30
N THR A 240 -8.54 22.27 -6.18
CA THR A 240 -8.70 23.37 -5.23
C THR A 240 -8.26 22.94 -3.83
N GLU A 241 -8.11 23.88 -2.89
CA GLU A 241 -7.76 23.56 -1.50
C GLU A 241 -6.44 22.78 -1.31
N LEU A 242 -5.42 23.13 -2.09
CA LEU A 242 -4.08 22.54 -1.98
C LEU A 242 -3.48 22.78 -0.59
N THR A 243 -3.05 21.70 0.06
CA THR A 243 -2.35 21.75 1.37
C THR A 243 -1.46 20.52 1.55
N GLY A 244 -0.49 20.60 2.47
CA GLY A 244 0.33 19.46 2.85
C GLY A 244 -0.44 18.45 3.71
N GLY A 245 0.06 17.21 3.78
CA GLY A 245 -0.52 16.17 4.63
C GLY A 245 -0.25 16.33 6.13
N GLY A 246 0.63 17.25 6.52
CA GLY A 246 1.22 17.32 7.88
C GLY A 246 2.35 16.30 8.04
N GLY A 247 3.08 16.31 9.16
CA GLY A 247 4.14 15.32 9.40
C GLY A 247 5.38 15.54 8.52
N SER A 248 5.82 14.51 7.76
CA SER A 248 7.10 14.55 7.04
C SER A 248 6.98 14.45 5.52
N GLY A 249 7.87 15.17 4.81
CA GLY A 249 8.20 14.96 3.40
C GLY A 249 9.38 14.00 3.21
N ALA A 250 9.78 13.77 1.97
CA ALA A 250 10.91 12.90 1.60
C ALA A 250 11.98 13.65 0.80
N VAL A 251 13.23 13.22 0.96
CA VAL A 251 14.37 13.62 0.14
C VAL A 251 14.83 12.39 -0.62
N MET A 252 14.69 12.41 -1.94
CA MET A 252 15.09 11.33 -2.82
C MET A 252 16.61 11.33 -3.01
N ARG A 253 17.17 10.18 -3.42
CA ARG A 253 18.63 10.04 -3.67
C ARG A 253 19.24 11.04 -4.66
N ASP A 254 18.47 11.49 -5.65
CA ASP A 254 18.91 12.50 -6.62
C ASP A 254 18.86 13.94 -6.08
N GLY A 255 18.50 14.11 -4.80
CA GLY A 255 18.30 15.40 -4.16
C GLY A 255 16.93 16.01 -4.43
N THR A 256 16.01 15.31 -5.12
CA THR A 256 14.64 15.79 -5.30
C THR A 256 13.92 15.83 -3.96
N LEU A 257 13.31 16.98 -3.65
CA LEU A 257 12.49 17.16 -2.46
C LEU A 257 11.03 16.89 -2.80
N VAL A 258 10.32 16.10 -1.98
CA VAL A 258 8.92 15.76 -2.23
C VAL A 258 8.08 15.99 -0.98
N PHE A 259 7.04 16.80 -1.12
CA PHE A 259 6.00 16.97 -0.10
C PHE A 259 4.74 16.19 -0.49
N PRO A 260 4.14 15.41 0.44
CA PRO A 260 2.82 14.85 0.26
C PRO A 260 1.76 15.95 0.35
N MET A 261 0.89 15.99 -0.64
CA MET A 261 -0.13 17.01 -0.79
C MET A 261 -1.51 16.37 -0.86
N GLN A 262 -2.51 17.17 -0.53
CA GLN A 262 -3.91 16.85 -0.77
C GLN A 262 -4.63 18.07 -1.35
N ALA A 263 -5.74 17.80 -2.04
CA ALA A 263 -6.58 18.82 -2.64
C ALA A 263 -8.04 18.34 -2.70
N LYS A 264 -8.94 19.16 -3.25
CA LYS A 264 -10.30 18.78 -3.63
C LYS A 264 -10.47 18.83 -5.14
N GLY A 265 -11.08 17.78 -5.68
CA GLY A 265 -11.55 17.73 -7.07
C GLY A 265 -12.85 18.50 -7.28
N ASN A 266 -13.30 18.56 -8.54
CA ASN A 266 -14.55 19.24 -8.94
C ASN A 266 -15.82 18.64 -8.31
N ASP A 267 -15.77 17.38 -7.90
CA ASP A 267 -16.85 16.70 -7.20
C ASP A 267 -16.85 16.97 -5.68
N GLY A 268 -15.92 17.80 -5.20
CA GLY A 268 -15.75 18.15 -3.79
C GLY A 268 -15.07 17.06 -2.95
N GLN A 269 -14.72 15.91 -3.54
CA GLN A 269 -13.99 14.85 -2.85
C GLN A 269 -12.51 15.21 -2.72
N SER A 270 -11.88 14.75 -1.65
CA SER A 270 -10.44 14.92 -1.49
C SER A 270 -9.69 13.99 -2.43
N VAL A 271 -8.53 14.44 -2.88
CA VAL A 271 -7.57 13.68 -3.68
C VAL A 271 -6.17 13.92 -3.16
N LEU A 272 -5.27 13.01 -3.48
CA LEU A 272 -3.87 13.01 -3.08
C LEU A 272 -2.98 13.32 -4.28
N LEU A 273 -1.90 14.05 -4.03
CA LEU A 273 -0.88 14.39 -5.01
C LEU A 273 0.45 14.68 -4.31
N SER A 274 1.46 15.07 -5.07
CA SER A 274 2.74 15.53 -4.50
C SER A 274 3.20 16.84 -5.11
N MET A 275 4.02 17.56 -4.35
CA MET A 275 4.74 18.74 -4.81
C MET A 275 6.24 18.44 -4.73
N SER A 276 6.95 18.55 -5.85
CA SER A 276 8.36 18.16 -5.94
C SER A 276 9.26 19.31 -6.42
N PHE A 277 10.46 19.40 -5.85
CA PHE A 277 11.54 20.27 -6.33
C PHE A 277 12.70 19.42 -6.83
N THR A 278 12.90 19.40 -8.14
CA THR A 278 14.04 18.70 -8.75
C THR A 278 15.18 19.69 -8.98
N PRO A 279 16.39 19.46 -8.42
CA PRO A 279 17.52 20.38 -8.54
C PRO A 279 17.88 20.77 -9.98
N SER A 280 17.77 19.85 -10.93
CA SER A 280 18.06 20.12 -12.35
C SER A 280 17.07 21.06 -13.01
N LYS A 281 15.84 21.14 -12.49
CA LYS A 281 14.76 21.99 -13.03
C LYS A 281 14.64 23.34 -12.33
N ASN A 282 15.13 23.45 -11.08
CA ASN A 282 15.10 24.68 -10.28
C ASN A 282 13.70 25.31 -10.12
N LYS A 283 12.66 24.46 -10.04
CA LYS A 283 11.27 24.89 -9.85
C LYS A 283 10.48 23.83 -9.08
N TRP A 284 9.44 24.27 -8.38
CA TRP A 284 8.44 23.41 -7.76
C TRP A 284 7.37 23.05 -8.78
N GLU A 285 7.02 21.77 -8.87
CA GLU A 285 5.98 21.25 -9.76
C GLU A 285 5.01 20.35 -8.96
N PHE A 286 3.75 20.31 -9.38
CA PHE A 286 2.82 19.27 -8.92
C PHE A 286 2.99 17.98 -9.74
N SER A 287 2.61 16.85 -9.15
CA SER A 287 2.44 15.60 -9.91
C SER A 287 1.40 15.77 -11.03
N SER A 288 1.58 15.05 -12.14
CA SER A 288 0.66 15.13 -13.28
C SER A 288 -0.70 14.51 -13.00
N GLU A 289 -0.74 13.48 -12.17
CA GLU A 289 -1.95 12.74 -11.82
C GLU A 289 -2.20 12.87 -10.32
N ALA A 290 -3.49 12.88 -9.96
CA ALA A 290 -3.96 12.81 -8.58
C ALA A 290 -4.64 11.44 -8.34
N THR A 291 -4.44 10.87 -7.16
CA THR A 291 -4.99 9.56 -6.78
C THR A 291 -5.72 9.64 -5.43
N GLY A 292 -6.15 8.50 -4.87
CA GLY A 292 -6.69 8.43 -3.51
C GLY A 292 -7.95 9.26 -3.31
N LYS A 293 -8.92 9.09 -4.19
CA LYS A 293 -10.22 9.76 -4.09
C LYS A 293 -10.92 9.42 -2.76
N GLY A 294 -11.29 10.44 -2.00
CA GLY A 294 -11.83 10.31 -0.65
C GLY A 294 -10.78 10.06 0.44
N CYS A 295 -9.48 10.12 0.11
CA CYS A 295 -8.39 9.99 1.07
C CYS A 295 -7.79 11.35 1.45
N ARG A 296 -7.16 11.41 2.63
CA ARG A 296 -6.63 12.62 3.28
C ARG A 296 -5.42 12.31 4.14
N ASP A 297 -4.76 13.38 4.56
CA ASP A 297 -3.66 13.43 5.51
C ASP A 297 -2.47 12.52 5.11
N PRO A 298 -1.98 12.64 3.86
CA PRO A 298 -0.94 11.74 3.37
C PRO A 298 0.40 11.89 4.11
N SER A 299 1.12 10.77 4.21
CA SER A 299 2.52 10.66 4.59
C SER A 299 3.31 10.05 3.43
N ILE A 300 4.57 10.44 3.26
CA ILE A 300 5.42 9.93 2.17
C ILE A 300 6.73 9.38 2.71
N VAL A 301 7.22 8.31 2.08
CA VAL A 301 8.55 7.74 2.32
C VAL A 301 9.21 7.39 0.99
N GLU A 302 10.54 7.29 0.97
CA GLU A 302 11.29 6.67 -0.12
C GLU A 302 11.38 5.16 0.15
N TRP A 303 11.05 4.33 -0.85
CA TRP A 303 11.11 2.87 -0.76
C TRP A 303 11.49 2.24 -2.10
N GLY A 304 12.36 1.22 -2.06
CA GLY A 304 12.69 0.38 -3.21
C GLY A 304 13.57 -0.80 -2.80
N GLU A 305 13.41 -1.94 -3.47
CA GLU A 305 14.18 -3.15 -3.14
C GLU A 305 15.63 -3.09 -3.64
N ASN A 306 15.85 -2.40 -4.76
CA ASN A 306 17.13 -2.32 -5.45
C ASN A 306 17.54 -0.86 -5.67
N GLU A 307 18.85 -0.62 -5.64
CA GLU A 307 19.42 0.68 -5.99
C GLU A 307 18.98 1.13 -7.40
N GLY A 308 18.31 2.28 -7.48
CA GLY A 308 17.77 2.86 -8.72
C GLY A 308 16.25 2.67 -8.88
N ASP A 309 15.65 1.78 -8.09
CA ASP A 309 14.21 1.54 -8.08
C ASP A 309 13.48 2.23 -6.93
N GLU A 310 14.17 3.06 -6.15
CA GLU A 310 13.56 3.81 -5.08
C GLU A 310 12.54 4.81 -5.63
N ARG A 311 11.31 4.71 -5.12
CA ARG A 311 10.19 5.57 -5.49
C ARG A 311 9.52 6.11 -4.24
N PRO A 312 8.84 7.26 -4.33
CA PRO A 312 7.98 7.71 -3.26
C PRO A 312 6.78 6.76 -3.09
N PHE A 313 6.53 6.37 -1.84
CA PHE A 313 5.33 5.66 -1.42
C PHE A 313 4.52 6.59 -0.53
N MET A 314 3.23 6.73 -0.83
CA MET A 314 2.32 7.59 -0.09
C MET A 314 1.28 6.75 0.64
N MET A 315 1.20 6.90 1.95
CA MET A 315 0.14 6.32 2.77
C MET A 315 -0.85 7.40 3.17
N ALA A 316 -2.14 7.13 3.04
CA ALA A 316 -3.20 8.05 3.44
C ALA A 316 -4.38 7.31 4.06
N GLN A 317 -5.10 8.01 4.94
CA GLN A 317 -6.36 7.50 5.47
C GLN A 317 -7.51 7.85 4.52
N CYS A 318 -8.47 6.94 4.36
CA CYS A 318 -9.55 7.08 3.39
C CYS A 318 -10.93 7.01 4.05
N ALA A 319 -11.91 7.71 3.47
CA ALA A 319 -13.30 7.72 3.93
C ALA A 319 -13.97 6.32 3.94
N GLY A 320 -13.37 5.34 3.26
CA GLY A 320 -13.76 3.94 3.34
C GLY A 320 -13.36 3.23 4.64
N GLY A 321 -12.69 3.93 5.57
CA GLY A 321 -12.37 3.38 6.88
C GLY A 321 -11.05 2.61 6.99
N TYR A 322 -10.12 2.84 6.07
CA TYR A 322 -8.85 2.13 5.96
C TYR A 322 -7.74 3.05 5.47
N TYR A 323 -6.51 2.53 5.46
CA TYR A 323 -5.37 3.17 4.81
C TYR A 323 -5.11 2.56 3.44
N ASP A 324 -4.87 3.41 2.45
CA ASP A 324 -4.30 3.02 1.17
C ASP A 324 -2.85 3.52 1.06
N VAL A 325 -2.05 2.76 0.33
CA VAL A 325 -0.64 2.99 0.04
C VAL A 325 -0.46 2.98 -1.47
N TYR A 326 0.02 4.09 -2.00
CA TYR A 326 0.23 4.31 -3.43
C TYR A 326 1.72 4.41 -3.73
N LYS A 327 2.14 3.76 -4.80
CA LYS A 327 3.49 3.92 -5.38
C LYS A 327 3.46 4.97 -6.48
N SER A 328 4.51 5.77 -6.51
CA SER A 328 4.72 6.73 -7.60
C SER A 328 5.64 6.17 -8.70
N THR A 329 5.58 6.80 -9.88
CA THR A 329 6.69 6.83 -10.83
C THR A 329 7.92 7.52 -10.21
N SER A 330 9.04 7.59 -10.93
CA SER A 330 10.24 8.27 -10.44
C SER A 330 9.93 9.69 -9.92
N HIS A 331 10.48 10.03 -8.75
CA HIS A 331 10.42 11.35 -8.12
C HIS A 331 9.04 11.93 -7.78
N GLY A 332 7.96 11.14 -7.73
CA GLY A 332 6.65 11.69 -7.37
C GLY A 332 5.90 12.30 -8.55
N VAL A 333 6.29 11.99 -9.79
CA VAL A 333 5.73 12.65 -10.98
C VAL A 333 4.29 12.21 -11.27
N SER A 334 3.98 10.93 -11.11
CA SER A 334 2.65 10.34 -11.30
C SER A 334 2.44 9.19 -10.31
N TRP A 335 1.20 8.92 -9.92
CA TRP A 335 0.83 7.96 -8.89
C TRP A 335 -0.02 6.83 -9.48
N TYR A 336 0.30 5.57 -9.13
CA TYR A 336 -0.47 4.43 -9.60
C TYR A 336 -1.72 4.20 -8.76
N ASP A 337 -2.89 4.05 -9.41
CA ASP A 337 -4.19 3.87 -8.73
C ASP A 337 -4.40 2.49 -8.10
N LEU A 338 -3.81 1.42 -8.67
CA LEU A 338 -4.00 0.05 -8.19
C LEU A 338 -3.48 -0.19 -6.76
N GLY A 339 -2.62 0.73 -6.29
CA GLY A 339 -1.94 0.71 -5.00
C GLY A 339 -1.16 -0.58 -4.71
N GLU A 340 -0.58 -0.63 -3.51
CA GLU A 340 0.42 -1.64 -3.14
C GLU A 340 -0.19 -2.84 -2.39
N PRO A 341 0.52 -3.96 -2.24
CA PRO A 341 -0.01 -5.15 -1.57
C PRO A 341 -0.49 -4.92 -0.12
N ILE A 342 0.07 -3.92 0.56
CA ILE A 342 -0.30 -3.52 1.91
C ILE A 342 -1.52 -2.56 1.96
N ASN A 343 -2.19 -2.34 0.83
CA ASN A 343 -3.47 -1.61 0.78
C ASN A 343 -4.52 -2.23 1.68
N ARG A 344 -5.27 -1.38 2.39
CA ARG A 344 -6.42 -1.76 3.20
C ARG A 344 -6.11 -2.80 4.28
N VAL A 345 -4.84 -2.99 4.61
CA VAL A 345 -4.43 -3.89 5.68
C VAL A 345 -4.97 -3.38 7.01
N TRP A 346 -4.87 -2.09 7.30
CA TRP A 346 -5.31 -1.51 8.57
C TRP A 346 -6.59 -0.69 8.42
N GLY A 347 -7.51 -0.84 9.38
CA GLY A 347 -8.58 0.10 9.65
C GLY A 347 -8.04 1.42 10.20
N ASN A 348 -8.67 2.53 9.84
CA ASN A 348 -8.29 3.87 10.33
C ASN A 348 -9.19 4.39 11.48
N SER A 349 -10.26 3.65 11.80
CA SER A 349 -11.37 4.02 12.66
C SER A 349 -11.97 2.76 13.29
N ARG A 350 -12.80 2.92 14.33
CA ARG A 350 -13.38 1.79 15.10
C ARG A 350 -14.18 0.83 14.23
N ASP A 351 -14.96 1.36 13.28
CA ASP A 351 -15.92 0.57 12.50
C ASP A 351 -15.45 0.32 11.06
N ARG A 352 -14.18 0.62 10.75
CA ARG A 352 -13.68 0.76 9.36
C ARG A 352 -14.67 1.54 8.49
N ALA A 353 -15.09 2.71 8.97
CA ALA A 353 -15.99 3.59 8.23
C ALA A 353 -15.64 5.06 8.45
N GLY A 354 -15.69 5.83 7.38
CA GLY A 354 -15.44 7.27 7.42
C GLY A 354 -13.96 7.64 7.52
N ASP A 355 -13.73 8.92 7.79
CA ASP A 355 -12.41 9.48 8.04
C ASP A 355 -11.93 9.01 9.44
N GLY A 356 -10.67 8.62 9.53
CA GLY A 356 -9.99 8.18 10.74
C GLY A 356 -8.81 9.07 11.16
N VAL A 357 -7.75 8.46 11.67
CA VAL A 357 -6.53 9.15 12.15
C VAL A 357 -5.38 9.03 11.15
N LYS A 358 -4.47 10.00 11.15
CA LYS A 358 -3.26 9.92 10.33
C LYS A 358 -2.26 8.92 10.92
N SER A 359 -1.69 8.07 10.07
CA SER A 359 -0.64 7.11 10.45
C SER A 359 0.76 7.75 10.44
N GLY A 360 1.55 7.43 11.46
CA GLY A 360 3.00 7.57 11.45
C GLY A 360 3.61 6.52 10.52
N PHE A 361 4.36 7.00 9.53
CA PHE A 361 4.91 6.18 8.45
C PHE A 361 6.36 6.57 8.18
N THR A 362 7.29 5.62 8.28
CA THR A 362 8.72 5.83 8.02
C THR A 362 9.34 4.53 7.50
N THR A 363 10.52 4.62 6.88
CA THR A 363 11.36 3.45 6.56
C THR A 363 12.55 3.34 7.49
N ALA A 364 13.15 2.15 7.56
CA ALA A 364 14.37 1.88 8.29
C ALA A 364 15.11 0.67 7.68
N ILE A 365 16.44 0.70 7.70
CA ILE A 365 17.26 -0.49 7.45
C ILE A 365 17.52 -1.18 8.79
N ILE A 366 17.03 -2.42 8.92
CA ILE A 366 17.13 -3.25 10.12
C ILE A 366 17.60 -4.64 9.68
N GLU A 367 18.63 -5.18 10.34
CA GLU A 367 19.24 -6.46 9.94
C GLU A 367 19.59 -6.50 8.44
N GLU A 368 20.13 -5.39 7.89
CA GLU A 368 20.46 -5.22 6.46
C GLU A 368 19.26 -5.35 5.49
N LYS A 369 18.03 -5.28 6.01
CA LYS A 369 16.81 -5.29 5.22
C LYS A 369 16.08 -3.98 5.40
N GLU A 370 15.65 -3.38 4.29
CA GLU A 370 14.77 -2.22 4.35
C GLU A 370 13.37 -2.68 4.77
N VAL A 371 12.77 -1.95 5.72
CA VAL A 371 11.40 -2.18 6.19
C VAL A 371 10.67 -0.86 6.34
N MET A 372 9.35 -0.91 6.20
CA MET A 372 8.45 0.17 6.60
C MET A 372 7.94 -0.05 8.02
N LEU A 373 7.85 1.05 8.77
CA LEU A 373 7.28 1.11 10.11
C LEU A 373 6.03 1.98 10.06
N ILE A 374 4.92 1.41 10.52
CA ILE A 374 3.57 1.99 10.39
C ILE A 374 2.91 1.99 11.74
N THR A 375 2.17 3.05 12.07
CA THR A 375 1.32 3.06 13.27
C THR A 375 -0.15 3.10 12.90
N ALA A 376 -0.95 2.23 13.48
CA ALA A 376 -2.40 2.22 13.26
C ALA A 376 -3.13 1.97 14.58
N PRO A 377 -4.33 2.56 14.77
CA PRO A 377 -5.13 2.28 15.95
C PRO A 377 -5.70 0.85 15.90
N VAL A 378 -5.69 0.17 17.03
CA VAL A 378 -6.38 -1.10 17.25
C VAL A 378 -7.47 -0.88 18.29
N TYR A 379 -8.68 -1.31 17.95
CA TYR A 379 -9.85 -1.21 18.81
C TYR A 379 -10.23 -2.60 19.31
N PRO A 380 -10.52 -2.76 20.61
CA PRO A 380 -11.04 -4.02 21.11
C PRO A 380 -12.44 -4.30 20.53
N LYS A 381 -12.78 -5.58 20.40
CA LYS A 381 -14.06 -6.02 19.83
C LYS A 381 -15.27 -5.69 20.70
N GLU A 382 -15.08 -5.42 22.00
CA GLU A 382 -16.20 -5.18 22.91
C GLU A 382 -16.99 -3.92 22.53
N GLU A 383 -18.32 -4.03 22.49
CA GLU A 383 -19.27 -3.00 22.05
C GLU A 383 -19.37 -1.77 22.95
N ASN A 384 -18.54 -1.67 23.99
CA ASN A 384 -18.54 -0.49 24.84
C ASN A 384 -18.13 0.73 24.00
N GLU A 385 -19.10 1.58 23.64
CA GLU A 385 -18.94 2.77 22.79
C GLU A 385 -17.83 3.74 23.28
N GLY A 386 -17.35 3.58 24.52
CA GLY A 386 -16.29 4.39 25.12
C GLY A 386 -14.86 3.84 25.06
N VAL A 387 -14.60 2.63 24.54
CA VAL A 387 -13.23 2.10 24.54
C VAL A 387 -12.37 2.78 23.48
N LYS A 388 -11.24 3.33 23.95
CA LYS A 388 -10.30 4.11 23.15
C LYS A 388 -9.47 3.19 22.24
N GLY A 389 -9.16 3.68 21.04
CA GLY A 389 -8.23 2.99 20.15
C GLY A 389 -6.82 3.10 20.68
N ARG A 390 -6.11 1.97 20.80
CA ARG A 390 -4.70 1.95 21.19
C ARG A 390 -3.83 1.96 19.95
N LEU A 391 -2.88 2.87 19.87
CA LEU A 391 -1.92 2.90 18.77
C LEU A 391 -0.99 1.68 18.86
N HIS A 392 -0.92 0.89 17.78
CA HIS A 392 0.00 -0.21 17.58
C HIS A 392 1.10 0.16 16.58
N LEU A 393 2.25 -0.51 16.69
CA LEU A 393 3.33 -0.44 15.72
C LEU A 393 3.35 -1.69 14.87
N TRP A 394 3.51 -1.50 13.56
CA TRP A 394 3.58 -2.55 12.57
C TRP A 394 4.88 -2.44 11.80
N VAL A 395 5.44 -3.60 11.45
CA VAL A 395 6.58 -3.71 10.54
C VAL A 395 6.17 -4.47 9.28
N THR A 396 6.64 -4.00 8.12
CA THR A 396 6.41 -4.67 6.84
C THR A 396 7.56 -4.47 5.86
N ASP A 397 7.78 -5.45 5.00
CA ASP A 397 8.67 -5.36 3.84
C ASP A 397 7.90 -5.20 2.51
N ASN A 398 6.68 -4.65 2.57
CA ASN A 398 5.71 -4.58 1.46
C ASN A 398 5.17 -5.95 0.99
N ALA A 399 5.52 -7.04 1.68
CA ALA A 399 4.92 -8.36 1.50
C ALA A 399 4.34 -8.87 2.82
N ARG A 400 5.20 -9.08 3.81
CA ARG A 400 4.88 -9.57 5.16
C ARG A 400 4.49 -8.42 6.06
N VAL A 401 3.54 -8.64 6.96
CA VAL A 401 3.08 -7.64 7.94
C VAL A 401 3.04 -8.29 9.32
N HIS A 402 3.65 -7.65 10.33
CA HIS A 402 3.66 -8.15 11.70
C HIS A 402 3.29 -7.05 12.71
N ASP A 403 2.43 -7.40 13.67
CA ASP A 403 2.06 -6.55 14.81
C ASP A 403 3.15 -6.61 15.89
N VAL A 404 3.91 -5.54 16.04
CA VAL A 404 4.94 -5.43 17.09
C VAL A 404 4.28 -5.24 18.47
N GLY A 405 3.03 -4.78 18.47
CA GLY A 405 2.19 -4.55 19.63
C GLY A 405 1.93 -3.07 19.91
N PRO A 406 1.28 -2.79 21.06
CA PRO A 406 0.89 -1.45 21.41
C PRO A 406 2.07 -0.54 21.78
N ILE A 407 1.98 0.73 21.38
CA ILE A 407 3.02 1.76 21.58
C ILE A 407 2.50 3.05 22.23
N SER A 408 1.20 3.12 22.49
CA SER A 408 0.56 4.19 23.30
C SER A 408 0.24 3.69 24.71
N ARG A 409 0.11 4.63 25.65
CA ARG A 409 -0.35 4.33 27.01
C ARG A 409 -1.79 3.83 26.97
N GLU A 410 -2.12 2.90 27.85
CA GLU A 410 -3.42 2.19 27.86
C GLU A 410 -4.62 3.14 28.01
N ASP A 411 -4.50 4.18 28.85
CA ASP A 411 -5.58 5.14 29.09
C ASP A 411 -5.67 6.27 28.05
N ASP A 412 -4.70 6.39 27.15
CA ASP A 412 -4.63 7.50 26.20
C ASP A 412 -5.58 7.27 25.02
N ASP A 413 -6.33 8.32 24.65
CA ASP A 413 -7.11 8.33 23.41
C ASP A 413 -6.20 8.85 22.29
N SER A 414 -5.45 7.93 21.68
CA SER A 414 -4.43 8.25 20.69
C SER A 414 -5.04 8.55 19.32
N ALA A 415 -4.52 9.58 18.65
CA ALA A 415 -4.92 9.97 17.31
C ALA A 415 -3.73 9.99 16.33
N ALA A 416 -3.51 11.09 15.61
CA ALA A 416 -2.44 11.18 14.62
C ALA A 416 -1.05 11.01 15.23
N SER A 417 -0.13 10.40 14.49
CA SER A 417 1.22 10.11 14.97
C SER A 417 2.29 10.34 13.90
N SER A 418 3.55 10.38 14.36
CA SER A 418 4.75 10.45 13.55
C SER A 418 5.81 9.54 14.16
N LEU A 419 6.62 8.93 13.30
CA LEU A 419 7.77 8.11 13.68
C LEU A 419 9.05 8.74 13.10
N VAL A 420 10.16 8.60 13.81
CA VAL A 420 11.50 8.81 13.23
C VAL A 420 12.46 7.75 13.75
N LYS A 421 13.23 7.18 12.83
CA LYS A 421 14.29 6.21 13.16
C LYS A 421 15.65 6.91 13.13
N SER A 422 16.36 6.88 14.25
CA SER A 422 17.77 7.29 14.36
C SER A 422 18.68 6.05 14.31
N LYS A 423 20.00 6.15 14.47
CA LYS A 423 20.92 5.01 14.24
C LYS A 423 20.49 3.75 15.03
N ASP A 424 20.25 3.92 16.32
CA ASP A 424 19.88 2.83 17.25
C ASP A 424 18.58 3.10 18.02
N GLU A 425 17.83 4.14 17.65
CA GLU A 425 16.62 4.54 18.38
C GLU A 425 15.43 4.70 17.43
N LEU A 426 14.26 4.36 17.94
CA LEU A 426 12.98 4.62 17.29
C LEU A 426 12.15 5.52 18.21
N VAL A 427 11.72 6.65 17.68
CA VAL A 427 10.97 7.66 18.43
C VAL A 427 9.57 7.79 17.85
N LEU A 428 8.59 7.81 18.75
CA LEU A 428 7.18 8.06 18.46
C LEU A 428 6.75 9.40 19.03
N LEU A 429 5.92 10.11 18.27
CA LEU A 429 5.16 11.27 18.71
C LEU A 429 3.70 11.05 18.32
N TYR A 430 2.76 11.17 19.26
CA TYR A 430 1.34 11.02 18.95
C TYR A 430 0.47 12.07 19.65
N GLU A 431 -0.67 12.37 19.02
CA GLU A 431 -1.75 13.17 19.57
C GLU A 431 -2.50 12.37 20.64
N LYS A 432 -2.67 12.98 21.81
CA LYS A 432 -3.54 12.49 22.88
C LYS A 432 -4.73 13.43 23.01
N ARG A 433 -5.94 12.88 22.91
CA ARG A 433 -7.17 13.63 23.19
C ARG A 433 -7.41 13.70 24.71
N ASN A 434 -7.55 14.92 25.21
CA ASN A 434 -7.83 15.21 26.61
C ASN A 434 -9.34 15.27 26.87
N ALA A 435 -9.73 15.20 28.14
CA ALA A 435 -11.14 15.22 28.56
C ALA A 435 -11.90 16.48 28.12
N ASP A 436 -11.19 17.61 28.01
CA ASP A 436 -11.71 18.90 27.52
C ASP A 436 -11.79 18.98 25.97
N ARG A 437 -11.52 17.88 25.28
CA ARG A 437 -11.43 17.74 23.81
C ARG A 437 -10.26 18.49 23.17
N ALA A 438 -9.37 19.11 23.96
CA ALA A 438 -8.09 19.61 23.46
C ALA A 438 -7.14 18.45 23.19
N TYR A 439 -6.16 18.68 22.31
CA TYR A 439 -5.11 17.71 22.05
C TYR A 439 -3.79 18.17 22.66
N SER A 440 -3.09 17.25 23.30
CA SER A 440 -1.68 17.37 23.68
C SER A 440 -0.85 16.34 22.90
N LEU A 441 0.47 16.37 23.04
CA LEU A 441 1.34 15.38 22.42
C LEU A 441 2.03 14.53 23.48
N VAL A 442 2.40 13.32 23.10
CA VAL A 442 3.22 12.42 23.92
C VAL A 442 4.37 11.93 23.06
N ALA A 443 5.60 12.08 23.56
CA ALA A 443 6.81 11.56 22.93
C ALA A 443 7.30 10.31 23.68
N MET A 444 7.72 9.28 22.95
CA MET A 444 8.17 8.01 23.51
C MET A 444 9.34 7.43 22.73
N ARG A 445 10.26 6.78 23.45
CA ARG A 445 11.29 5.92 22.88
C ARG A 445 10.79 4.48 22.83
N LEU A 446 10.91 3.84 21.66
CA LEU A 446 10.38 2.50 21.40
C LEU A 446 11.49 1.43 21.44
N THR A 447 12.25 1.39 22.55
CA THR A 447 13.43 0.53 22.69
C THR A 447 13.09 -0.97 22.62
N GLU A 448 12.08 -1.41 23.37
CA GLU A 448 11.66 -2.82 23.40
C GLU A 448 11.04 -3.26 22.08
N GLN A 449 10.23 -2.40 21.47
CA GLN A 449 9.63 -2.65 20.17
C GLN A 449 10.68 -2.75 19.06
N LEU A 450 11.73 -1.91 19.11
CA LEU A 450 12.84 -2.01 18.16
C LEU A 450 13.60 -3.34 18.29
N LYS A 451 13.76 -3.89 19.50
CA LYS A 451 14.33 -5.23 19.70
C LYS A 451 13.46 -6.32 19.05
N ARG A 452 12.14 -6.27 19.28
CA ARG A 452 11.19 -7.21 18.66
C ARG A 452 11.21 -7.13 17.14
N ILE A 453 11.28 -5.93 16.58
CA ILE A 453 11.39 -5.74 15.12
C ILE A 453 12.65 -6.41 14.58
N LYS A 454 13.80 -6.27 15.26
CA LYS A 454 15.05 -6.95 14.86
C LYS A 454 14.88 -8.47 14.84
N GLU A 455 14.22 -9.05 15.85
CA GLU A 455 13.93 -10.48 15.90
C GLU A 455 13.04 -10.93 14.74
N VAL A 456 11.94 -10.21 14.47
CA VAL A 456 11.01 -10.51 13.37
C VAL A 456 11.71 -10.46 12.01
N VAL A 457 12.46 -9.38 11.73
CA VAL A 457 13.17 -9.21 10.46
C VAL A 457 14.27 -10.27 10.29
N LYS A 458 14.94 -10.64 11.38
CA LYS A 458 15.90 -11.75 11.39
C LYS A 458 15.23 -13.07 11.02
N THR A 459 14.09 -13.40 11.64
CA THR A 459 13.31 -14.60 11.30
C THR A 459 12.92 -14.63 9.83
N TRP A 460 12.47 -13.50 9.26
CA TRP A 460 12.16 -13.41 7.84
C TRP A 460 13.36 -13.74 6.94
N LYS A 461 14.55 -13.18 7.24
CA LYS A 461 15.79 -13.48 6.50
C LYS A 461 16.20 -14.94 6.61
N GLU A 462 16.13 -15.52 7.81
CA GLU A 462 16.46 -16.93 8.04
C GLU A 462 15.52 -17.87 7.27
N MET A 463 14.22 -17.57 7.26
CA MET A 463 13.25 -18.31 6.45
C MET A 463 13.54 -18.16 4.95
N ASP A 464 13.69 -16.93 4.45
CA ASP A 464 13.96 -16.69 3.02
C ASP A 464 15.18 -17.49 2.53
N ASN A 465 16.25 -17.54 3.33
CA ASN A 465 17.44 -18.32 3.02
C ASN A 465 17.22 -19.84 3.10
N ALA A 466 16.36 -20.32 4.00
CA ALA A 466 16.08 -21.74 4.20
C ALA A 466 15.11 -22.31 3.14
N LEU A 467 14.16 -21.50 2.65
CA LEU A 467 13.06 -21.97 1.81
C LEU A 467 13.48 -22.33 0.39
N LYS A 468 14.63 -21.89 -0.15
CA LYS A 468 15.13 -22.25 -1.50
C LYS A 468 14.04 -22.27 -2.61
N VAL A 469 13.08 -21.37 -2.52
CA VAL A 469 12.01 -21.09 -3.49
C VAL A 469 12.06 -19.58 -3.79
N PRO A 470 11.37 -19.08 -4.81
CA PRO A 470 11.20 -17.63 -4.95
C PRO A 470 10.59 -17.06 -3.67
N THR A 471 11.23 -16.06 -3.06
CA THR A 471 10.77 -15.41 -1.83
C THR A 471 10.21 -14.02 -2.07
N GLU A 472 10.45 -13.45 -3.25
CA GLU A 472 9.85 -12.19 -3.65
C GLU A 472 8.32 -12.33 -3.70
N GLY A 473 7.65 -11.45 -2.97
CA GLY A 473 6.20 -11.48 -2.79
C GLY A 473 5.66 -12.63 -1.93
N LEU A 474 6.51 -13.46 -1.31
CA LEU A 474 6.06 -14.50 -0.38
C LEU A 474 5.65 -13.87 0.95
N VAL A 475 4.42 -14.11 1.37
CA VAL A 475 3.79 -13.44 2.51
C VAL A 475 3.54 -14.36 3.70
N GLY A 476 3.18 -15.62 3.44
CA GLY A 476 2.86 -16.58 4.49
C GLY A 476 3.32 -17.99 4.14
N PHE A 477 3.70 -18.75 5.16
CA PHE A 477 4.20 -20.11 5.02
C PHE A 477 3.68 -21.00 6.15
N LEU A 478 2.87 -22.01 5.82
CA LEU A 478 2.43 -23.04 6.78
C LEU A 478 3.17 -24.35 6.51
N SER A 479 3.89 -24.84 7.53
CA SER A 479 4.67 -26.08 7.45
C SER A 479 4.07 -27.21 8.29
N SER A 480 4.79 -27.77 9.26
CA SER A 480 4.35 -28.84 10.18
C SER A 480 4.04 -28.36 11.60
N THR A 481 4.33 -27.10 11.92
CA THR A 481 4.24 -26.56 13.29
C THR A 481 2.80 -26.37 13.76
N LEU A 482 2.35 -27.24 14.67
CA LEU A 482 1.06 -27.14 15.35
C LEU A 482 1.23 -26.75 16.82
N ASP A 483 0.44 -25.79 17.28
CA ASP A 483 0.34 -25.36 18.68
C ASP A 483 -1.14 -25.34 19.09
N GLY A 484 -1.59 -26.43 19.72
CA GLY A 484 -3.02 -26.65 19.96
C GLY A 484 -3.82 -26.69 18.66
N THR A 485 -4.78 -25.77 18.51
CA THR A 485 -5.58 -25.62 17.28
C THR A 485 -4.95 -24.67 16.26
N ALA A 486 -3.83 -24.03 16.58
CA ALA A 486 -3.14 -23.11 15.68
C ALA A 486 -2.12 -23.86 14.82
N TRP A 487 -2.27 -23.76 13.50
CA TRP A 487 -1.24 -24.13 12.54
C TRP A 487 -0.43 -22.87 12.20
N LYS A 488 0.82 -22.85 12.66
CA LYS A 488 1.62 -21.62 12.70
C LYS A 488 2.07 -21.17 11.32
N ASP A 489 1.99 -19.86 11.09
CA ASP A 489 2.69 -19.20 9.99
C ASP A 489 4.14 -18.95 10.41
N GLU A 490 5.07 -19.60 9.70
CA GLU A 490 6.50 -19.55 10.03
C GLU A 490 7.12 -18.16 9.79
N TYR A 491 6.43 -17.28 9.04
CA TYR A 491 6.82 -15.87 8.90
C TYR A 491 6.28 -14.97 10.02
N LEU A 492 5.69 -15.55 11.08
CA LEU A 492 5.07 -14.82 12.19
C LEU A 492 3.85 -13.97 11.74
N GLY A 493 3.19 -14.40 10.66
CA GLY A 493 1.95 -13.83 10.17
C GLY A 493 0.72 -14.41 10.88
N VAL A 494 -0.38 -14.54 10.15
CA VAL A 494 -1.65 -15.00 10.70
C VAL A 494 -1.69 -16.53 10.64
N ASN A 495 -1.84 -17.17 11.79
CA ASN A 495 -1.94 -18.63 11.87
C ASN A 495 -3.23 -19.15 11.23
N ALA A 496 -3.15 -20.32 10.61
CA ALA A 496 -4.34 -21.10 10.28
C ALA A 496 -4.90 -21.80 11.53
N THR A 497 -6.17 -22.18 11.47
CA THR A 497 -6.86 -22.91 12.54
C THR A 497 -7.23 -24.31 12.05
N VAL A 498 -6.88 -25.31 12.84
CA VAL A 498 -7.26 -26.71 12.61
C VAL A 498 -8.26 -27.17 13.66
N ARG A 499 -9.20 -28.03 13.28
CA ARG A 499 -10.15 -28.70 14.19
C ARG A 499 -9.71 -30.14 14.48
N GLY A 500 -10.50 -30.90 15.22
CA GLY A 500 -10.20 -32.31 15.52
C GLY A 500 -10.01 -33.16 14.25
N GLY A 501 -9.31 -34.29 14.36
CA GLY A 501 -9.01 -35.17 13.21
C GLY A 501 -7.67 -34.85 12.52
N VAL A 502 -6.80 -34.12 13.20
CA VAL A 502 -5.55 -33.57 12.64
C VAL A 502 -4.32 -34.11 13.38
N THR A 503 -3.31 -34.52 12.61
CA THR A 503 -2.03 -35.03 13.13
C THR A 503 -0.87 -34.31 12.45
N SER A 504 0.06 -33.76 13.23
CA SER A 504 1.32 -33.23 12.68
C SER A 504 2.24 -34.36 12.22
N THR A 505 2.88 -34.15 11.08
CA THR A 505 3.90 -35.03 10.48
C THR A 505 5.18 -34.23 10.26
N GLU A 506 6.31 -34.89 10.02
CA GLU A 506 7.58 -34.18 9.75
C GLU A 506 7.50 -33.18 8.58
N SER A 507 6.62 -33.43 7.61
CA SER A 507 6.50 -32.64 6.39
C SER A 507 5.32 -31.66 6.38
N GLY A 508 4.33 -31.83 7.25
CA GLY A 508 3.10 -31.04 7.21
C GLY A 508 2.02 -31.58 8.12
N VAL A 509 0.76 -31.36 7.75
CA VAL A 509 -0.41 -31.68 8.58
C VAL A 509 -1.32 -32.67 7.84
N THR A 510 -1.59 -33.82 8.47
CA THR A 510 -2.55 -34.80 7.96
C THR A 510 -3.95 -34.52 8.50
N LEU A 511 -4.89 -34.31 7.59
CA LEU A 511 -6.30 -34.07 7.83
C LEU A 511 -7.10 -35.34 7.49
N LYS A 512 -7.88 -35.85 8.44
CA LYS A 512 -8.83 -36.94 8.20
C LYS A 512 -10.25 -36.48 8.54
N GLY A 513 -11.12 -36.32 7.53
CA GLY A 513 -12.47 -35.77 7.72
C GLY A 513 -12.47 -34.42 8.45
N SER A 514 -11.42 -33.63 8.25
CA SER A 514 -11.23 -32.34 8.89
C SER A 514 -10.77 -31.30 7.88
N GLU A 515 -11.05 -30.05 8.21
CA GLU A 515 -10.72 -28.88 7.41
C GLU A 515 -9.84 -27.94 8.25
N ALA A 516 -8.74 -27.49 7.65
CA ALA A 516 -7.96 -26.38 8.16
C ALA A 516 -8.44 -25.08 7.52
N LYS A 517 -8.54 -24.00 8.29
CA LYS A 517 -8.95 -22.67 7.83
C LYS A 517 -7.83 -21.67 8.00
N TRP A 518 -7.40 -21.03 6.93
CA TRP A 518 -6.46 -19.92 6.99
C TRP A 518 -7.20 -18.60 6.75
N PRO A 519 -7.46 -17.80 7.80
CA PRO A 519 -8.21 -16.55 7.67
C PRO A 519 -7.40 -15.53 6.85
N VAL A 520 -7.99 -15.05 5.75
CA VAL A 520 -7.37 -14.05 4.87
C VAL A 520 -8.18 -12.77 4.71
N GLY A 521 -9.46 -12.77 5.10
CA GLY A 521 -10.29 -11.56 5.17
C GLY A 521 -11.14 -11.45 6.43
N ASP A 522 -11.53 -12.56 7.06
CA ASP A 522 -12.32 -12.55 8.30
C ASP A 522 -11.44 -12.28 9.54
N MET A 523 -10.92 -11.06 9.64
CA MET A 523 -10.01 -10.62 10.71
C MET A 523 -10.41 -9.27 11.33
N GLY A 524 -11.52 -8.67 10.89
CA GLY A 524 -12.04 -7.41 11.41
C GLY A 524 -11.20 -6.20 10.99
N GLN A 525 -10.62 -5.49 11.96
CA GLN A 525 -9.96 -4.20 11.75
C GLN A 525 -8.66 -4.30 10.96
N THR A 526 -7.89 -5.37 11.17
CA THR A 526 -6.61 -5.57 10.51
C THR A 526 -6.65 -6.84 9.66
N VAL A 527 -6.40 -6.70 8.37
CA VAL A 527 -6.47 -7.77 7.36
C VAL A 527 -5.17 -7.79 6.56
N PRO A 528 -4.09 -8.43 7.08
CA PRO A 528 -2.78 -8.49 6.41
C PRO A 528 -2.81 -9.06 4.99
N TYR A 529 -3.78 -9.92 4.70
CA TYR A 529 -3.90 -10.62 3.42
C TYR A 529 -4.98 -10.05 2.50
N TYR A 530 -5.35 -8.78 2.66
CA TYR A 530 -6.39 -8.13 1.85
C TYR A 530 -6.09 -8.20 0.34
N PHE A 531 -4.81 -8.24 -0.05
CA PHE A 531 -4.36 -8.39 -1.44
C PHE A 531 -4.93 -9.63 -2.16
N THR A 532 -5.38 -10.65 -1.41
CA THR A 532 -6.01 -11.86 -1.98
C THR A 532 -7.29 -11.56 -2.76
N ASN A 533 -7.89 -10.38 -2.57
CA ASN A 533 -9.01 -9.90 -3.37
C ASN A 533 -8.59 -9.26 -4.72
N ASN A 534 -7.28 -9.07 -4.93
CA ASN A 534 -6.72 -8.47 -6.15
C ASN A 534 -5.97 -9.53 -6.95
N LYS A 535 -4.76 -9.88 -6.52
CA LYS A 535 -3.92 -10.92 -7.16
C LYS A 535 -3.15 -11.70 -6.11
N PHE A 536 -2.96 -13.00 -6.34
CA PHE A 536 -2.19 -13.86 -5.44
C PHE A 536 -1.78 -15.17 -6.11
N THR A 537 -0.82 -15.86 -5.50
CA THR A 537 -0.52 -17.27 -5.76
C THR A 537 -0.62 -18.05 -4.47
N LEU A 538 -1.47 -19.07 -4.44
CA LEU A 538 -1.57 -20.03 -3.34
C LEU A 538 -1.04 -21.37 -3.82
N SER A 539 0.00 -21.89 -3.16
CA SER A 539 0.60 -23.18 -3.48
C SER A 539 0.64 -24.08 -2.25
N ALA A 540 0.45 -25.39 -2.45
CA ALA A 540 0.60 -26.38 -1.39
C ALA A 540 1.09 -27.71 -1.96
N THR A 541 1.91 -28.43 -1.21
CA THR A 541 2.23 -29.83 -1.46
C THR A 541 1.16 -30.71 -0.81
N VAL A 542 0.51 -31.57 -1.57
CA VAL A 542 -0.55 -32.46 -1.09
C VAL A 542 -0.22 -33.93 -1.34
N SER A 543 -0.58 -34.79 -0.40
CA SER A 543 -0.50 -36.25 -0.54
C SER A 543 -1.83 -36.89 -0.19
N ILE A 544 -2.48 -37.50 -1.18
CA ILE A 544 -3.76 -38.19 -1.01
C ILE A 544 -3.48 -39.65 -0.65
N HIS A 545 -3.94 -40.14 0.50
CA HIS A 545 -3.55 -41.48 0.98
C HIS A 545 -4.45 -42.61 0.49
N GLU A 546 -5.71 -42.31 0.17
CA GLU A 546 -6.70 -43.29 -0.29
C GLU A 546 -7.54 -42.71 -1.42
N VAL A 547 -8.15 -43.58 -2.23
CA VAL A 547 -9.07 -43.14 -3.29
C VAL A 547 -10.48 -42.94 -2.69
N PRO A 548 -11.19 -41.83 -2.99
CA PRO A 548 -12.56 -41.65 -2.55
C PRO A 548 -13.45 -42.81 -3.01
N LYS A 549 -14.41 -43.21 -2.18
CA LYS A 549 -15.40 -44.22 -2.59
C LYS A 549 -16.36 -43.66 -3.64
N GLU A 550 -16.88 -42.46 -3.42
CA GLU A 550 -17.78 -41.74 -4.33
C GLU A 550 -17.57 -40.22 -4.19
N GLY A 551 -18.01 -39.46 -5.19
CA GLY A 551 -18.01 -37.99 -5.16
C GLY A 551 -16.66 -37.33 -5.46
N SER A 552 -16.62 -36.02 -5.21
CA SER A 552 -15.42 -35.19 -5.32
C SER A 552 -15.08 -34.62 -3.95
N ILE A 553 -13.87 -34.89 -3.46
CA ILE A 553 -13.42 -34.46 -2.14
C ILE A 553 -12.62 -33.16 -2.29
N PRO A 554 -12.97 -32.08 -1.56
CA PRO A 554 -12.21 -30.84 -1.55
C PRO A 554 -10.77 -31.04 -1.06
N LEU A 555 -9.84 -30.36 -1.72
CA LEU A 555 -8.43 -30.36 -1.37
C LEU A 555 -7.97 -29.00 -0.84
N ILE A 556 -8.19 -27.96 -1.65
CA ILE A 556 -7.79 -26.58 -1.37
C ILE A 556 -8.79 -25.64 -2.03
N GLY A 557 -9.16 -24.56 -1.35
CA GLY A 557 -10.11 -23.59 -1.90
C GLY A 557 -10.22 -22.30 -1.09
N ALA A 558 -11.12 -21.43 -1.51
CA ALA A 558 -11.47 -20.20 -0.82
C ALA A 558 -12.98 -20.07 -0.66
N ARG A 559 -13.43 -19.50 0.47
CA ARG A 559 -14.83 -19.13 0.70
C ARG A 559 -14.98 -17.63 0.83
N LEU A 560 -16.12 -17.11 0.41
CA LEU A 560 -16.50 -15.71 0.58
C LEU A 560 -17.03 -15.47 2.01
N ASN A 561 -17.12 -14.19 2.39
CA ASN A 561 -17.72 -13.73 3.65
C ASN A 561 -19.22 -13.41 3.49
N ASP A 562 -19.93 -14.22 2.70
CA ASP A 562 -21.37 -14.15 2.54
C ASP A 562 -22.07 -15.09 3.52
N LYS A 563 -23.39 -14.90 3.68
CA LYS A 563 -24.23 -15.69 4.58
C LYS A 563 -24.15 -17.19 4.29
N ASP A 564 -23.99 -17.55 3.01
CA ASP A 564 -23.93 -18.94 2.56
C ASP A 564 -22.50 -19.52 2.58
N SER A 565 -21.48 -18.71 2.91
CA SER A 565 -20.06 -19.08 2.82
C SER A 565 -19.72 -19.74 1.47
N THR A 566 -20.17 -19.08 0.40
CA THR A 566 -20.05 -19.51 -0.99
C THR A 566 -18.60 -19.82 -1.32
N VAL A 567 -18.38 -20.96 -1.95
CA VAL A 567 -17.07 -21.34 -2.50
C VAL A 567 -16.75 -20.43 -3.68
N LEU A 568 -15.67 -19.66 -3.55
CA LEU A 568 -15.12 -18.85 -4.64
C LEU A 568 -14.43 -19.76 -5.65
N PHE A 569 -13.44 -20.52 -5.16
CA PHE A 569 -12.80 -21.59 -5.92
C PHE A 569 -12.54 -22.80 -5.04
N GLN A 570 -12.47 -23.98 -5.66
CA GLN A 570 -12.13 -25.22 -4.98
C GLN A 570 -11.49 -26.21 -5.96
N LEU A 571 -10.26 -26.62 -5.67
CA LEU A 571 -9.67 -27.79 -6.30
C LEU A 571 -10.04 -29.03 -5.49
N SER A 572 -10.55 -30.04 -6.18
CA SER A 572 -11.03 -31.30 -5.60
C SER A 572 -10.50 -32.49 -6.40
N TYR A 573 -10.53 -33.67 -5.79
CA TYR A 573 -10.14 -34.92 -6.44
C TYR A 573 -11.31 -35.92 -6.44
N THR A 574 -11.31 -36.86 -7.38
CA THR A 574 -12.43 -37.78 -7.63
C THR A 574 -12.02 -39.24 -7.49
N SER A 575 -12.99 -40.15 -7.34
CA SER A 575 -12.74 -41.61 -7.32
C SER A 575 -12.08 -42.14 -8.61
N GLU A 576 -12.28 -41.47 -9.74
CA GLU A 576 -11.65 -41.77 -11.03
C GLU A 576 -10.20 -41.27 -11.15
N ARG A 577 -9.67 -40.64 -10.10
CA ARG A 577 -8.34 -40.00 -10.07
C ARG A 577 -8.19 -38.79 -11.01
N ASN A 578 -9.29 -38.12 -11.31
CA ASN A 578 -9.32 -36.84 -12.03
C ASN A 578 -9.32 -35.67 -11.03
N TRP A 579 -8.88 -34.51 -11.51
CA TRP A 579 -9.06 -33.23 -10.82
C TRP A 579 -10.39 -32.59 -11.20
N ASN A 580 -11.05 -31.97 -10.24
CA ASN A 580 -12.23 -31.14 -10.46
C ASN A 580 -11.97 -29.76 -9.88
N PHE A 581 -12.07 -28.72 -10.70
CA PHE A 581 -11.90 -27.33 -10.28
C PHE A 581 -13.26 -26.63 -10.31
N THR A 582 -13.72 -26.13 -9.18
CA THR A 582 -14.91 -25.29 -9.09
C THR A 582 -14.46 -23.84 -9.05
N LEU A 583 -15.08 -22.96 -9.86
CA LEU A 583 -14.91 -21.51 -9.81
C LEU A 583 -16.29 -20.87 -9.97
N HIS A 584 -16.71 -20.00 -9.05
CA HIS A 584 -18.01 -19.31 -9.10
C HIS A 584 -19.22 -20.24 -9.29
N LYS A 585 -19.24 -21.36 -8.55
CA LYS A 585 -20.26 -22.44 -8.66
C LYS A 585 -20.30 -23.15 -10.02
N LYS A 586 -19.35 -22.88 -10.93
CA LYS A 586 -19.14 -23.61 -12.18
C LYS A 586 -18.08 -24.68 -11.95
N ASP A 587 -18.39 -25.93 -12.30
CA ASP A 587 -17.48 -27.07 -12.16
C ASP A 587 -16.77 -27.39 -13.48
N PHE A 588 -15.45 -27.50 -13.40
CA PHE A 588 -14.55 -27.82 -14.50
C PHE A 588 -13.85 -29.14 -14.22
N LEU A 589 -14.37 -30.21 -14.83
CA LEU A 589 -13.73 -31.52 -14.75
C LEU A 589 -12.50 -31.54 -15.65
N VAL A 590 -11.32 -31.52 -15.05
CA VAL A 590 -10.05 -31.63 -15.76
C VAL A 590 -9.86 -33.10 -16.15
N LYS A 591 -10.11 -33.41 -17.43
CA LYS A 591 -9.78 -34.73 -17.96
C LYS A 591 -8.26 -34.89 -18.05
N PRO A 592 -7.71 -36.03 -17.63
CA PRO A 592 -6.29 -36.31 -17.80
C PRO A 592 -5.90 -36.20 -19.28
N SER A 593 -5.08 -35.21 -19.62
CA SER A 593 -4.33 -35.21 -20.88
C SER A 593 -3.03 -35.98 -20.68
N GLY A 594 -2.39 -36.41 -21.77
CA GLY A 594 -1.12 -37.15 -21.72
C GLY A 594 -0.02 -36.43 -20.92
N ASP A 595 -0.14 -35.11 -20.75
CA ASP A 595 0.78 -34.30 -19.98
C ASP A 595 0.39 -34.18 -18.50
N VAL A 596 -0.88 -34.10 -18.12
CA VAL A 596 -1.24 -33.87 -16.70
C VAL A 596 -1.20 -35.16 -15.88
N GLY A 597 -1.58 -36.30 -16.48
CA GLY A 597 -1.68 -37.59 -15.79
C GLY A 597 -2.73 -37.62 -14.67
N ASN A 598 -3.03 -38.81 -14.17
CA ASN A 598 -3.88 -38.98 -12.98
C ASN A 598 -3.02 -38.73 -11.73
N TRP A 599 -3.62 -38.22 -10.67
CA TRP A 599 -2.94 -38.23 -9.37
C TRP A 599 -2.85 -39.67 -8.84
N GLU A 600 -1.81 -39.94 -8.05
CA GLU A 600 -1.55 -41.25 -7.44
C GLU A 600 -1.61 -41.15 -5.92
N THR A 601 -2.07 -42.23 -5.29
CA THR A 601 -2.11 -42.33 -3.82
C THR A 601 -0.70 -42.36 -3.24
N ASN A 602 -0.48 -41.67 -2.12
CA ASN A 602 0.80 -41.56 -1.42
C ASN A 602 1.93 -40.90 -2.24
N THR A 603 1.55 -40.19 -3.30
CA THR A 603 2.48 -39.36 -4.09
C THR A 603 2.26 -37.90 -3.74
N ALA A 604 3.34 -37.21 -3.38
CA ALA A 604 3.31 -35.77 -3.14
C ALA A 604 3.15 -35.01 -4.45
N ILE A 605 2.15 -34.14 -4.53
CA ILE A 605 1.83 -33.32 -5.70
C ILE A 605 1.77 -31.87 -5.26
N ARG A 606 2.49 -30.99 -5.94
CA ARG A 606 2.37 -29.55 -5.73
C ARG A 606 1.20 -29.02 -6.53
N VAL A 607 0.21 -28.45 -5.85
CA VAL A 607 -0.92 -27.75 -6.46
C VAL A 607 -0.73 -26.26 -6.28
N THR A 608 -1.01 -25.49 -7.33
CA THR A 608 -0.86 -24.03 -7.31
C THR A 608 -2.06 -23.39 -7.98
N VAL A 609 -2.70 -22.44 -7.29
CA VAL A 609 -3.80 -21.61 -7.82
C VAL A 609 -3.31 -20.17 -7.86
N GLN A 610 -3.44 -19.52 -9.01
CA GLN A 610 -3.07 -18.12 -9.23
C GLN A 610 -4.30 -17.34 -9.69
N LYS A 611 -4.44 -16.12 -9.19
CA LYS A 611 -5.43 -15.14 -9.65
C LYS A 611 -4.72 -13.83 -9.95
N ASP A 612 -5.03 -13.21 -11.09
CA ASP A 612 -4.46 -11.92 -11.48
C ASP A 612 -5.42 -10.75 -11.22
N ASN A 613 -4.95 -9.52 -11.53
CA ASN A 613 -5.75 -8.31 -11.33
C ASN A 613 -6.89 -8.13 -12.35
N ASP A 614 -6.81 -8.82 -13.49
CA ASP A 614 -7.81 -8.83 -14.54
C ASP A 614 -8.84 -9.97 -14.31
N ASP A 615 -8.76 -10.62 -13.15
CA ASP A 615 -9.57 -11.75 -12.70
C ASP A 615 -9.39 -13.06 -13.52
N GLU A 616 -8.24 -13.23 -14.16
CA GLU A 616 -7.82 -14.48 -14.79
C GLU A 616 -7.31 -15.48 -13.74
N TRP A 617 -7.71 -16.74 -13.88
CA TRP A 617 -7.34 -17.82 -12.97
C TRP A 617 -6.51 -18.89 -13.67
N PHE A 618 -5.49 -19.36 -12.97
CA PHE A 618 -4.62 -20.44 -13.43
C PHE A 618 -4.44 -21.49 -12.35
N VAL A 619 -4.57 -22.76 -12.71
CA VAL A 619 -4.34 -23.88 -11.78
C VAL A 619 -3.28 -24.81 -12.35
N TYR A 620 -2.34 -25.21 -11.50
CA TYR A 620 -1.24 -26.10 -11.86
C TYR A 620 -1.17 -27.30 -10.92
N ALA A 621 -0.78 -28.45 -11.48
CA ALA A 621 -0.37 -29.64 -10.74
C ALA A 621 1.06 -30.03 -11.17
N ASN A 622 2.01 -30.05 -10.23
CA ASN A 622 3.45 -30.24 -10.48
C ASN A 622 3.98 -29.32 -11.60
N GLY A 623 3.56 -28.06 -11.58
CA GLY A 623 3.92 -27.05 -12.59
C GLY A 623 3.26 -27.21 -13.95
N ARG A 624 2.42 -28.23 -14.15
CA ARG A 624 1.65 -28.41 -15.38
C ARG A 624 0.31 -27.72 -15.24
N LYS A 625 -0.04 -26.85 -16.19
CA LYS A 625 -1.30 -26.12 -16.21
C LYS A 625 -2.46 -27.10 -16.42
N ILE A 626 -3.45 -27.09 -15.54
CA ILE A 626 -4.66 -27.93 -15.59
C ILE A 626 -5.94 -27.12 -15.84
N TYR A 627 -5.91 -25.83 -15.54
CA TYR A 627 -6.99 -24.90 -15.81
C TYR A 627 -6.40 -23.50 -16.09
N GLU A 628 -7.07 -22.79 -16.99
CA GLU A 628 -6.82 -21.41 -17.40
C GLU A 628 -8.17 -20.84 -17.77
N THR A 629 -8.52 -19.67 -17.24
CA THR A 629 -9.75 -18.99 -17.62
C THR A 629 -9.73 -18.68 -19.12
N ASP A 630 -10.79 -19.05 -19.83
CA ASP A 630 -10.92 -18.74 -21.25
C ASP A 630 -11.60 -17.37 -21.48
N GLU A 631 -11.37 -16.77 -22.64
CA GLU A 631 -11.95 -15.46 -23.00
C GLU A 631 -13.50 -15.49 -23.01
N GLU A 632 -14.11 -16.65 -23.28
CA GLU A 632 -15.57 -16.80 -23.35
C GLU A 632 -16.21 -16.78 -21.95
N GLU A 633 -15.55 -17.37 -20.94
CA GLU A 633 -15.89 -17.32 -19.52
C GLU A 633 -15.79 -15.89 -18.99
N MET A 634 -14.70 -15.18 -19.33
CA MET A 634 -14.54 -13.76 -18.98
C MET A 634 -15.62 -12.88 -19.60
N ALA A 635 -16.01 -13.13 -20.86
CA ALA A 635 -17.04 -12.35 -21.53
C ALA A 635 -18.42 -12.52 -20.88
N GLN A 636 -18.75 -13.72 -20.39
CA GLN A 636 -20.01 -13.98 -19.68
C GLN A 636 -20.08 -13.30 -18.31
N ASP A 637 -18.95 -13.17 -17.62
CA ASP A 637 -18.86 -12.56 -16.29
C ASP A 637 -18.38 -11.09 -16.30
N SER A 638 -18.11 -10.49 -17.47
CA SER A 638 -17.55 -9.13 -17.64
C SER A 638 -18.29 -7.97 -16.94
N ASN A 639 -19.54 -8.19 -16.52
CA ASN A 639 -20.34 -7.20 -15.77
C ASN A 639 -20.54 -7.55 -14.28
N ALA A 640 -20.08 -8.72 -13.83
CA ALA A 640 -20.24 -9.17 -12.45
C ALA A 640 -18.87 -9.07 -11.75
N ASP A 641 -18.76 -8.15 -10.79
CA ASP A 641 -17.71 -8.24 -9.76
C ASP A 641 -17.70 -9.68 -9.24
N GLN A 642 -16.62 -10.42 -9.49
CA GLN A 642 -16.48 -11.84 -9.14
C GLN A 642 -16.71 -12.07 -7.63
N PHE A 643 -16.48 -11.04 -6.82
CA PHE A 643 -16.69 -11.09 -5.39
C PHE A 643 -18.06 -10.52 -4.97
N GLY A 644 -18.77 -9.83 -5.86
CA GLY A 644 -19.95 -9.05 -5.53
C GLY A 644 -19.68 -8.10 -4.36
N PRO A 645 -20.61 -7.93 -3.41
CA PRO A 645 -20.37 -7.11 -2.21
C PRO A 645 -19.45 -7.80 -1.18
N HIS A 646 -19.11 -9.08 -1.39
CA HIS A 646 -18.39 -9.92 -0.44
C HIS A 646 -16.90 -9.96 -0.77
N ARG A 647 -16.06 -10.48 0.12
CA ARG A 647 -14.61 -10.64 -0.05
C ARG A 647 -14.21 -12.02 0.48
N ILE A 648 -13.01 -12.49 0.18
CA ILE A 648 -12.54 -13.80 0.65
C ILE A 648 -12.52 -13.79 2.19
N SER A 649 -13.19 -14.75 2.83
CA SER A 649 -13.14 -14.91 4.29
C SER A 649 -11.88 -15.68 4.71
N HIS A 650 -11.68 -16.86 4.11
CA HIS A 650 -10.57 -17.77 4.42
C HIS A 650 -10.25 -18.69 3.24
N PHE A 651 -8.99 -19.13 3.19
CA PHE A 651 -8.63 -20.35 2.48
C PHE A 651 -8.95 -21.57 3.35
N PHE A 652 -9.30 -22.68 2.71
CA PHE A 652 -9.53 -23.94 3.40
C PHE A 652 -8.72 -25.06 2.76
N PHE A 653 -8.34 -26.03 3.59
CA PHE A 653 -7.57 -27.22 3.19
C PHE A 653 -8.23 -28.46 3.77
N GLY A 654 -8.43 -29.49 2.94
CA GLY A 654 -9.17 -30.71 3.32
C GLY A 654 -10.69 -30.55 3.29
N ALA A 655 -11.40 -31.54 3.83
CA ALA A 655 -12.85 -31.67 3.76
C ALA A 655 -13.46 -31.70 5.17
N GLY A 656 -14.33 -30.74 5.48
CA GLY A 656 -14.85 -30.52 6.82
C GLY A 656 -16.24 -31.09 7.13
N ASN A 657 -16.93 -31.74 6.19
CA ASN A 657 -18.30 -32.21 6.45
C ASN A 657 -18.31 -33.53 7.23
N LYS A 658 -19.34 -33.72 8.07
CA LYS A 658 -19.54 -35.00 8.79
C LYS A 658 -19.82 -36.17 7.85
N GLU A 659 -20.37 -35.90 6.67
CA GLU A 659 -20.55 -36.90 5.60
C GLU A 659 -19.20 -37.40 5.07
N ASP A 660 -18.13 -36.65 5.32
CA ASP A 660 -16.74 -36.95 4.96
C ASP A 660 -15.95 -37.64 6.09
N GLU A 661 -16.56 -38.14 7.19
CA GLU A 661 -15.81 -38.90 8.21
C GLU A 661 -15.18 -40.20 7.63
N GLY A 662 -15.72 -40.69 6.50
CA GLY A 662 -15.14 -41.75 5.68
C GLY A 662 -14.13 -41.27 4.61
N SER A 663 -13.76 -39.98 4.61
CA SER A 663 -12.85 -39.39 3.62
C SER A 663 -11.43 -39.95 3.75
N SER A 664 -10.80 -40.05 2.58
CA SER A 664 -9.41 -40.43 2.44
C SER A 664 -8.53 -39.40 3.17
N PRO A 665 -7.60 -39.83 4.05
CA PRO A 665 -6.73 -38.88 4.71
C PRO A 665 -5.88 -38.13 3.67
N VAL A 666 -5.72 -36.84 3.88
CA VAL A 666 -4.89 -35.96 3.03
C VAL A 666 -3.84 -35.30 3.89
N THR A 667 -2.59 -35.36 3.47
CA THR A 667 -1.52 -34.56 4.08
C THR A 667 -1.30 -33.31 3.26
N VAL A 668 -1.36 -32.15 3.92
CA VAL A 668 -1.07 -30.84 3.34
C VAL A 668 0.22 -30.32 3.95
N ALA A 669 1.15 -29.95 3.10
CA ALA A 669 2.50 -29.54 3.43
C ALA A 669 2.89 -28.33 2.59
N ASP A 670 3.91 -27.60 3.04
CA ASP A 670 4.51 -26.49 2.32
C ASP A 670 3.50 -25.48 1.72
N VAL A 671 2.56 -24.99 2.53
CA VAL A 671 1.56 -24.04 2.03
C VAL A 671 2.21 -22.66 1.92
N LEU A 672 2.27 -22.11 0.71
CA LEU A 672 2.92 -20.85 0.38
C LEU A 672 1.90 -19.87 -0.21
N LEU A 673 1.84 -18.66 0.34
CA LEU A 673 0.97 -17.59 -0.15
C LEU A 673 1.80 -16.41 -0.65
N TYR A 674 1.65 -16.06 -1.92
CA TYR A 674 2.29 -14.90 -2.54
C TYR A 674 1.28 -13.80 -2.86
N ASN A 675 1.71 -12.54 -2.73
CA ASN A 675 0.95 -11.36 -3.17
C ASN A 675 1.15 -11.00 -4.66
N ARG A 676 1.68 -11.95 -5.44
CA ARG A 676 1.94 -11.82 -6.87
C ARG A 676 1.70 -13.14 -7.60
N ILE A 677 1.65 -13.05 -8.92
CA ILE A 677 1.69 -14.20 -9.82
C ILE A 677 3.14 -14.59 -10.08
N LEU A 678 3.39 -15.88 -10.13
CA LEU A 678 4.68 -16.47 -10.48
C LEU A 678 4.67 -16.90 -11.94
N TYR A 679 5.63 -16.38 -12.70
CA TYR A 679 5.83 -16.68 -14.12
C TYR A 679 7.11 -17.50 -14.33
N ASP A 680 7.21 -18.13 -15.51
CA ASP A 680 8.44 -18.70 -16.06
C ASP A 680 9.31 -19.44 -15.03
N ASP A 681 10.50 -18.89 -14.76
CA ASP A 681 11.50 -19.46 -13.87
C ASP A 681 11.04 -19.52 -12.42
N ASP A 682 10.26 -18.57 -11.92
CA ASP A 682 9.78 -18.58 -10.54
C ASP A 682 8.79 -19.73 -10.32
N LEU A 683 7.85 -19.90 -11.25
CA LEU A 683 6.93 -21.03 -11.22
C LEU A 683 7.69 -22.35 -11.44
N GLY A 684 8.67 -22.38 -12.34
CA GLY A 684 9.54 -23.53 -12.56
C GLY A 684 10.31 -23.93 -11.30
N ASN A 685 10.94 -22.98 -10.62
CA ASN A 685 11.71 -23.17 -9.39
C ASN A 685 10.82 -23.64 -8.24
N LEU A 686 9.62 -23.08 -8.12
CA LEU A 686 8.65 -23.53 -7.13
C LEU A 686 8.25 -25.00 -7.34
N ASN A 687 8.12 -25.45 -8.58
CA ASN A 687 7.67 -26.80 -8.92
C ASN A 687 8.81 -27.84 -9.05
N ALA A 688 10.03 -27.42 -9.33
CA ALA A 688 11.19 -28.30 -9.43
C ALA A 688 11.57 -28.94 -8.07
N ARG A 689 11.08 -28.37 -6.96
CA ARG A 689 11.37 -28.86 -5.62
C ARG A 689 10.48 -30.04 -5.24
N THR A 690 11.12 -31.17 -4.93
CA THR A 690 10.46 -32.41 -4.48
C THR A 690 10.66 -32.72 -2.99
N VAL A 691 11.54 -31.99 -2.30
CA VAL A 691 11.87 -32.23 -0.89
C VAL A 691 11.06 -31.31 0.03
N PRO A 692 10.35 -31.83 1.05
CA PRO A 692 9.62 -31.01 2.02
C PRO A 692 10.49 -29.92 2.66
N ILE A 693 9.90 -28.77 2.95
CA ILE A 693 10.60 -27.71 3.69
C ILE A 693 10.62 -28.08 5.17
N ARG A 694 11.82 -28.20 5.74
CA ARG A 694 11.98 -28.30 7.19
C ARG A 694 12.21 -26.91 7.76
N HIS A 695 11.47 -26.57 8.81
CA HIS A 695 11.76 -25.37 9.57
C HIS A 695 13.19 -25.45 10.15
N PRO A 696 14.01 -24.39 10.06
CA PRO A 696 15.31 -24.32 10.73
C PRO A 696 15.31 -24.67 12.22
N ALA A 697 14.22 -24.38 12.94
CA ALA A 697 14.05 -24.69 14.36
C ALA A 697 13.45 -26.08 14.64
N ALA A 698 13.09 -26.85 13.59
CA ALA A 698 12.52 -28.19 13.75
C ALA A 698 13.53 -29.22 14.28
N GLU A 699 14.83 -28.89 14.41
CA GLU A 699 15.79 -29.77 15.07
C GLU A 699 15.46 -30.04 16.56
N GLU A 700 14.57 -29.26 17.19
CA GLU A 700 14.16 -29.49 18.60
C GLU A 700 12.73 -29.99 18.83
N LEU A 701 11.89 -30.19 17.80
CA LEU A 701 10.48 -30.61 17.97
C LEU A 701 10.26 -32.10 17.66
N HIS A 702 10.80 -32.99 18.50
CA HIS A 702 10.44 -34.41 18.51
C HIS A 702 9.15 -34.66 19.32
N THR A 703 8.00 -34.13 18.90
CA THR A 703 6.72 -34.63 19.42
C THR A 703 5.60 -34.50 18.39
N ALA A 704 5.11 -35.64 17.89
CA ALA A 704 3.88 -35.66 17.11
C ALA A 704 2.70 -35.25 18.01
N VAL A 705 2.11 -34.09 17.73
CA VAL A 705 0.92 -33.61 18.44
C VAL A 705 -0.33 -34.11 17.71
N LYS A 706 -1.18 -34.83 18.45
CA LYS A 706 -2.51 -35.24 17.99
C LYS A 706 -3.55 -34.33 18.64
N VAL A 707 -4.29 -33.57 17.83
CA VAL A 707 -5.39 -32.73 18.33
C VAL A 707 -6.62 -33.61 18.53
N THR A 708 -6.86 -34.02 19.77
CA THR A 708 -8.11 -34.69 20.18
C THR A 708 -9.03 -33.69 20.84
N THR A 709 -10.20 -33.42 20.26
CA THR A 709 -11.28 -32.71 20.93
C THR A 709 -11.86 -33.59 22.04
N THR A 710 -11.37 -33.46 23.27
CA THR A 710 -11.97 -34.08 24.45
C THR A 710 -13.25 -33.32 24.81
N GLY A 711 -14.32 -34.06 25.09
CA GLY A 711 -15.69 -33.56 25.23
C GLY A 711 -15.98 -32.59 26.39
N GLU A 712 -14.97 -32.04 27.07
CA GLU A 712 -15.18 -31.07 28.15
C GLU A 712 -15.22 -29.61 27.66
N GLU A 713 -14.71 -29.29 26.45
CA GLU A 713 -14.99 -27.99 25.82
C GLU A 713 -16.39 -27.90 25.18
N LYS A 714 -17.15 -29.00 25.15
CA LYS A 714 -18.58 -28.95 24.78
C LYS A 714 -19.40 -28.16 25.79
N GLN A 715 -18.98 -27.97 27.04
CA GLN A 715 -19.76 -27.19 28.00
C GLN A 715 -19.49 -25.68 27.91
N THR A 716 -18.28 -25.24 27.55
CA THR A 716 -17.98 -23.82 27.31
C THR A 716 -18.43 -23.35 25.91
N ALA A 717 -18.39 -24.21 24.88
CA ALA A 717 -18.90 -23.84 23.55
C ALA A 717 -20.43 -23.81 23.46
N THR A 718 -21.14 -24.60 24.29
CA THR A 718 -22.63 -24.59 24.32
C THR A 718 -23.18 -23.41 25.14
N GLN A 719 -22.42 -22.88 26.10
CA GLN A 719 -22.80 -21.66 26.83
C GLN A 719 -22.68 -20.39 25.99
N LEU A 720 -21.90 -20.39 24.90
CA LEU A 720 -21.82 -19.26 23.96
C LEU A 720 -22.82 -19.34 22.79
N THR A 721 -23.55 -20.46 22.62
CA THR A 721 -24.55 -20.60 21.55
C THR A 721 -26.00 -20.52 22.01
N THR A 722 -26.28 -20.38 23.32
CA THR A 722 -27.66 -20.22 23.82
C THR A 722 -28.05 -18.79 24.19
N SER A 723 -27.19 -17.79 23.97
CA SER A 723 -27.50 -16.38 24.21
C SER A 723 -27.62 -15.51 22.96
N LEU A 724 -27.58 -16.07 21.74
CA LEU A 724 -27.65 -15.29 20.49
C LEU A 724 -28.69 -15.82 19.47
N ALA A 725 -29.77 -16.46 19.94
CA ALA A 725 -30.85 -16.90 19.06
C ALA A 725 -31.87 -15.80 18.71
N ASP A 726 -31.80 -14.60 19.32
CA ASP A 726 -32.76 -13.52 19.07
C ASP A 726 -32.06 -12.16 18.90
N VAL A 727 -31.20 -12.01 17.89
CA VAL A 727 -30.90 -10.69 17.31
C VAL A 727 -30.77 -10.86 15.80
N GLU A 728 -31.74 -10.33 15.05
CA GLU A 728 -31.59 -10.14 13.60
C GLU A 728 -30.37 -9.25 13.36
N GLU A 729 -29.34 -9.82 12.77
CA GLU A 729 -28.14 -9.12 12.32
C GLU A 729 -28.54 -8.15 11.20
N ALA A 730 -28.51 -6.84 11.50
CA ALA A 730 -28.78 -5.80 10.52
C ALA A 730 -27.67 -5.82 9.44
N PRO A 731 -28.01 -5.82 8.13
CA PRO A 731 -27.00 -5.87 7.08
C PRO A 731 -26.06 -4.66 7.13
N ILE A 732 -24.78 -4.90 6.86
CA ILE A 732 -23.76 -3.88 6.62
C ILE A 732 -24.29 -2.93 5.54
N ALA A 733 -24.77 -1.76 5.96
CA ALA A 733 -25.37 -0.80 5.06
C ALA A 733 -24.26 -0.11 4.25
N GLN A 734 -24.19 -0.43 2.95
CA GLN A 734 -23.52 0.45 2.00
C GLN A 734 -24.21 1.83 2.00
N PRO A 735 -23.44 2.93 1.92
CA PRO A 735 -23.98 4.27 2.12
C PRO A 735 -24.95 4.64 1.00
N THR A 736 -26.24 4.52 1.29
CA THR A 736 -27.29 5.16 0.51
C THR A 736 -27.29 6.64 0.87
N ASN A 737 -26.67 7.43 -0.01
CA ASN A 737 -26.84 8.86 -0.23
C ASN A 737 -27.43 9.64 0.98
N SER A 738 -26.71 9.70 2.08
CA SER A 738 -27.14 10.44 3.27
C SER A 738 -26.61 11.85 3.17
N GLN A 739 -27.54 12.78 2.90
CA GLN A 739 -27.31 14.22 3.01
C GLN A 739 -26.60 14.52 4.32
N SER A 740 -25.48 15.22 4.20
CA SER A 740 -24.60 15.64 5.29
C SER A 740 -25.38 16.20 6.47
N VAL A 741 -25.45 15.46 7.57
CA VAL A 741 -25.83 16.02 8.87
C VAL A 741 -24.67 16.94 9.29
N ARG A 742 -24.83 18.23 9.04
CA ARG A 742 -23.94 19.26 9.59
C ARG A 742 -24.08 19.24 11.10
N VAL A 743 -23.11 18.65 11.79
CA VAL A 743 -22.94 18.83 13.24
C VAL A 743 -22.54 20.28 13.48
N LEU A 744 -23.53 21.14 13.66
CA LEU A 744 -23.39 22.50 14.17
C LEU A 744 -23.07 22.38 15.67
N ALA A 745 -21.78 22.26 16.02
CA ALA A 745 -21.33 22.55 17.37
C ALA A 745 -21.44 24.07 17.57
N GLY A 746 -22.47 24.47 18.31
CA GLY A 746 -22.94 25.84 18.39
C GLY A 746 -21.99 26.85 19.03
N SER A 747 -22.27 28.11 18.73
CA SER A 747 -22.66 29.12 19.72
C SER A 747 -23.22 30.30 18.93
N GLU A 748 -24.55 30.42 18.95
CA GLU A 748 -25.26 31.63 18.58
C GLU A 748 -24.89 32.71 19.62
N SER A 749 -24.22 33.77 19.17
CA SER A 749 -24.21 35.03 19.90
C SER A 749 -24.52 36.14 18.92
N SER A 750 -25.79 36.48 18.87
CA SER A 750 -26.31 37.75 18.39
C SER A 750 -25.58 38.92 19.06
N ALA A 751 -24.87 39.73 18.28
CA ALA A 751 -24.54 41.09 18.67
C ALA A 751 -24.44 41.97 17.41
N GLU A 752 -25.28 42.98 17.44
CA GLU A 752 -25.58 44.04 16.48
C GLU A 752 -24.41 44.66 15.70
N ASN A 753 -24.75 44.94 14.43
CA ASN A 753 -24.35 46.10 13.63
C ASN A 753 -23.60 47.21 14.37
N VAL A 754 -22.35 47.43 13.97
CA VAL A 754 -21.80 48.78 13.83
C VAL A 754 -21.24 48.91 12.44
N THR A 755 -21.98 49.67 11.63
CA THR A 755 -21.57 50.27 10.37
C THR A 755 -20.38 51.19 10.61
N ASP A 756 -19.27 50.96 9.92
CA ASP A 756 -18.34 52.04 9.59
C ASP A 756 -18.04 51.98 8.10
N GLU A 757 -18.56 53.01 7.42
CA GLU A 757 -18.33 53.34 6.03
C GLU A 757 -16.85 53.68 5.82
N LEU A 758 -16.17 52.95 4.93
CA LEU A 758 -15.03 53.48 4.21
C LEU A 758 -15.27 53.24 2.72
N SER A 759 -15.85 54.26 2.10
CA SER A 759 -16.07 54.37 0.66
C SER A 759 -14.73 54.38 -0.10
N PRO A 760 -14.58 53.61 -1.19
CA PRO A 760 -13.35 53.56 -1.97
C PRO A 760 -13.23 54.74 -2.93
N HIS A 761 -12.06 55.39 -2.88
CA HIS A 761 -11.66 56.44 -3.82
C HIS A 761 -11.53 55.88 -5.24
N THR A 762 -12.37 56.43 -6.11
CA THR A 762 -12.27 56.34 -7.56
C THR A 762 -11.09 57.19 -8.06
N ALA A 763 -10.22 56.63 -8.89
CA ALA A 763 -9.36 57.40 -9.77
C ALA A 763 -9.24 56.73 -11.15
N ALA A 764 -9.90 57.39 -12.12
CA ALA A 764 -9.58 57.57 -13.55
C ALA A 764 -9.08 56.34 -14.33
N LYS A 765 -9.90 55.75 -15.21
CA LYS A 765 -10.16 56.19 -16.60
C LYS A 765 -8.90 56.62 -17.37
N SER A 766 -8.41 55.70 -18.19
CA SER A 766 -7.76 56.01 -19.46
C SER A 766 -8.36 55.11 -20.53
N ASP A 767 -9.22 55.72 -21.34
CA ASP A 767 -9.71 55.22 -22.61
C ASP A 767 -8.54 55.22 -23.63
N THR A 768 -8.20 54.05 -24.16
CA THR A 768 -7.63 53.97 -25.52
C THR A 768 -8.15 52.73 -26.20
N SER A 769 -9.03 52.97 -27.17
CA SER A 769 -9.66 52.00 -28.05
C SER A 769 -8.83 51.75 -29.33
N VAL A 770 -8.96 50.53 -29.88
CA VAL A 770 -8.80 50.10 -31.30
C VAL A 770 -7.38 49.64 -31.75
N PRO A 771 -7.23 48.61 -32.64
CA PRO A 771 -8.12 47.51 -33.05
C PRO A 771 -7.55 46.08 -32.89
N GLU A 772 -8.48 45.14 -32.99
CA GLU A 772 -8.33 43.71 -33.26
C GLU A 772 -7.32 43.36 -34.37
N THR A 773 -6.41 42.43 -34.07
CA THR A 773 -5.74 41.60 -35.07
C THR A 773 -6.22 40.17 -34.92
N ASN A 774 -7.04 39.76 -35.89
CA ASN A 774 -7.44 38.39 -36.13
C ASN A 774 -6.22 37.54 -36.49
N HIS A 775 -5.71 36.78 -35.52
CA HIS A 775 -4.99 35.55 -35.80
C HIS A 775 -5.70 34.41 -35.10
N SER A 776 -6.68 33.86 -35.81
CA SER A 776 -7.26 32.54 -35.58
C SER A 776 -6.15 31.49 -35.68
N ALA A 777 -5.49 31.20 -34.56
CA ALA A 777 -4.74 29.97 -34.38
C ALA A 777 -5.73 28.93 -33.88
N SER A 778 -6.16 28.09 -34.80
CA SER A 778 -6.92 26.84 -34.62
C SER A 778 -6.79 26.23 -33.23
N ASP A 779 -7.86 26.29 -32.44
CA ASP A 779 -8.12 25.40 -31.32
C ASP A 779 -8.09 23.95 -31.83
N GLY A 780 -6.94 23.28 -31.66
CA GLY A 780 -6.82 21.84 -31.73
C GLY A 780 -7.40 21.19 -30.48
N SER A 781 -8.66 21.48 -30.15
CA SER A 781 -9.39 20.76 -29.11
C SER A 781 -9.83 19.42 -29.68
N MET A 782 -9.01 18.39 -29.49
CA MET A 782 -9.31 17.00 -29.82
C MET A 782 -10.67 16.59 -29.23
N GLY A 783 -11.61 16.21 -30.10
CA GLY A 783 -12.99 15.89 -29.71
C GLY A 783 -13.08 14.64 -28.86
N PRO A 784 -14.19 14.42 -28.13
CA PRO A 784 -14.37 13.26 -27.27
C PRO A 784 -14.27 11.93 -28.01
N GLU A 785 -14.64 11.87 -29.30
CA GLU A 785 -14.47 10.68 -30.14
C GLU A 785 -12.99 10.38 -30.44
N ASP A 786 -12.19 11.40 -30.71
CA ASP A 786 -10.74 11.26 -30.92
C ASP A 786 -10.03 10.83 -29.62
N ARG A 787 -10.47 11.34 -28.45
CA ARG A 787 -9.99 10.88 -27.15
C ARG A 787 -10.33 9.41 -26.90
N LEU A 788 -11.53 8.97 -27.28
CA LEU A 788 -11.97 7.59 -27.14
C LEU A 788 -11.20 6.66 -28.09
N ALA A 789 -10.93 7.11 -29.32
CA ALA A 789 -10.08 6.39 -30.26
C ALA A 789 -8.66 6.22 -29.68
N LEU A 790 -8.08 7.28 -29.10
CA LEU A 790 -6.74 7.23 -28.52
C LEU A 790 -6.66 6.36 -27.25
N ILE A 791 -7.71 6.35 -26.42
CA ILE A 791 -7.82 5.42 -25.26
C ILE A 791 -7.97 3.97 -25.72
N THR A 792 -8.73 3.73 -26.79
CA THR A 792 -8.93 2.39 -27.34
C THR A 792 -7.65 1.88 -28.00
N ASP A 793 -6.96 2.72 -28.77
CA ASP A 793 -5.65 2.41 -29.34
C ASP A 793 -4.59 2.20 -28.25
N ALA A 794 -4.59 3.00 -27.18
CA ALA A 794 -3.69 2.80 -26.06
C ALA A 794 -3.96 1.46 -25.33
N LYS A 795 -5.23 1.07 -25.17
CA LYS A 795 -5.60 -0.25 -24.63
C LYS A 795 -5.17 -1.39 -25.54
N LEU A 796 -5.36 -1.26 -26.86
CA LEU A 796 -4.90 -2.25 -27.85
C LEU A 796 -3.37 -2.37 -27.87
N ILE A 797 -2.64 -1.25 -27.78
CA ILE A 797 -1.18 -1.25 -27.73
C ILE A 797 -0.69 -1.87 -26.41
N LEU A 798 -1.33 -1.60 -25.26
CA LEU A 798 -0.99 -2.25 -23.99
C LEU A 798 -1.29 -3.76 -24.03
N HIS A 799 -2.38 -4.16 -24.69
CA HIS A 799 -2.76 -5.56 -24.85
C HIS A 799 -1.76 -6.32 -25.75
N ASP A 800 -1.38 -5.74 -26.89
CA ASP A 800 -0.35 -6.32 -27.79
C ASP A 800 1.06 -6.34 -27.18
N LEU A 801 1.35 -5.52 -26.17
CA LEU A 801 2.62 -5.56 -25.42
C LEU A 801 2.67 -6.64 -24.34
N ARG A 802 1.51 -7.20 -23.94
CA ARG A 802 1.40 -8.28 -22.96
C ARG A 802 1.31 -9.67 -23.58
N GLY A 803 0.75 -9.79 -24.78
CA GLY A 803 0.72 -11.06 -25.52
C GLY A 803 2.04 -11.36 -26.24
N ASP A 804 2.75 -12.39 -25.81
CA ASP A 804 3.92 -13.01 -26.44
C ASP A 804 5.28 -12.25 -26.39
N SER A 805 6.26 -12.87 -25.74
CA SER A 805 7.63 -12.37 -25.54
C SER A 805 8.42 -12.14 -26.84
N THR A 806 8.00 -12.75 -27.95
CA THR A 806 8.53 -12.51 -29.29
C THR A 806 8.21 -11.10 -29.82
N ALA A 807 7.10 -10.49 -29.40
CA ALA A 807 6.77 -9.11 -29.74
C ALA A 807 7.69 -8.12 -29.00
N ARG A 808 8.03 -8.38 -27.74
CA ARG A 808 8.95 -7.53 -26.93
C ARG A 808 10.33 -7.40 -27.56
N VAL A 809 10.90 -8.49 -28.10
CA VAL A 809 12.21 -8.44 -28.75
C VAL A 809 12.15 -7.61 -30.03
N ARG A 810 11.08 -7.75 -30.84
CA ARG A 810 10.96 -6.99 -32.09
C ARG A 810 10.70 -5.50 -31.87
N VAL A 811 9.84 -5.13 -30.92
CA VAL A 811 9.56 -3.72 -30.61
C VAL A 811 10.79 -3.06 -29.97
N SER A 812 11.51 -3.74 -29.08
CA SER A 812 12.73 -3.20 -28.48
C SER A 812 13.84 -2.98 -29.52
N CYS A 813 13.99 -3.90 -30.50
CA CYS A 813 14.90 -3.69 -31.62
C CYS A 813 14.50 -2.52 -32.53
N VAL A 814 13.20 -2.34 -32.80
CA VAL A 814 12.71 -1.21 -33.62
C VAL A 814 12.89 0.12 -32.89
N LEU A 815 12.63 0.17 -31.57
CA LEU A 815 12.83 1.37 -30.77
C LEU A 815 14.32 1.76 -30.67
N LEU A 816 15.22 0.78 -30.50
CA LEU A 816 16.67 1.00 -30.51
C LEU A 816 17.17 1.46 -31.89
N LEU A 817 16.61 0.93 -32.98
CA LEU A 817 16.91 1.39 -34.33
C LEU A 817 16.43 2.82 -34.58
N LEU A 818 15.24 3.18 -34.09
CA LEU A 818 14.70 4.55 -34.16
C LEU A 818 15.55 5.52 -33.34
N LEU A 819 15.93 5.16 -32.11
CA LEU A 819 16.81 5.96 -31.27
C LEU A 819 18.21 6.11 -31.90
N GLY A 820 18.73 5.04 -32.51
CA GLY A 820 19.98 5.09 -33.27
C GLY A 820 19.90 6.00 -34.50
N LEU A 821 18.79 5.97 -35.23
CA LEU A 821 18.53 6.86 -36.37
C LEU A 821 18.37 8.33 -35.93
N CYS A 822 17.63 8.59 -34.84
CA CYS A 822 17.50 9.93 -34.27
C CYS A 822 18.86 10.48 -33.81
N ALA A 823 19.72 9.65 -33.21
CA ALA A 823 21.07 10.05 -32.83
C ALA A 823 21.95 10.33 -34.06
N LEU A 824 21.82 9.53 -35.13
CA LEU A 824 22.58 9.74 -36.36
C LEU A 824 22.16 11.02 -37.11
N VAL A 825 20.86 11.34 -37.10
CA VAL A 825 20.31 12.60 -37.65
C VAL A 825 20.67 13.81 -36.79
N ALA A 826 20.89 13.64 -35.48
CA ALA A 826 21.37 14.72 -34.62
C ALA A 826 22.87 15.00 -34.77
N VAL A 827 23.64 14.02 -35.27
CA VAL A 827 25.09 14.12 -35.50
C VAL A 827 25.44 14.59 -36.92
N LEU A 828 24.60 14.27 -37.91
CA LEU A 828 24.65 14.82 -39.27
C LEU A 828 24.10 16.24 -39.32
#